data_AF-A0A2M9KPW5-F1
#
_entry.id   AF-A0A2M9KPW5-F1
#
_cell.length_a   1.000
_cell.length_b   1.000
_cell.length_c   1.000
_cell.angle_alpha   90.00
_cell.angle_beta   90.00
_cell.angle_gamma   90.00
#
_symmetry.space_group_name_H-M   'P 1'
#
loop_
_entity.id
_entity.type
_entity.pdbx_description
1 polymer ?
#
loop_
_entity_poly.entity_id
_entity_poly.type
_entity_poly.pdbx_seq_one_letter_code
_entity_poly.pdbx_strand_id
1 'polypeptide(L)'
;MGEGASAGFAGDPAHGLLRIRDVQGRLCGLGFVADRQGTVVTAHEAVAGLPRLVLHTPGGQSRVLGPESVDLLPERGLALLRTTAVGGVPGRALPIGRGEVGGPVVVPHQRREDGTPALARGSLLGRENGRCGDGVQTRTVPGVLLLDLPAAPVAGAPVLDPDTGAVLAVVAPRVRTAGGSGVAAVPLSVDVPAGDGPLGLLLARNASGVPAFGRALNLAGGLRLTAAQLDAATAGPGRITELAADRVDRPDGLSGEEPQDTLTVLLGEAGSGRTTELAALAVRRAGAAEPLPTLWLRGADLALGDRALGDTLHRRLVAAARQLGVPEVGPAELAERCADGGRPLLVVLDGPEEAPLALSARWLTGALEWLGAHRARALVACRPDGWQQLGPWRSAARALWLGPLTDDAAARAGRRYGLPEPFLGPADRGHPLALRLAGDLRGAGVHGPVADRGELFDGWLDLACLTVARRIAPVAGGQRRHRRGGPVPPGEDAKQLRRLAVVVAGRLHEAARLMLGAGDGALPAAEFDRLFPAAGGWARAVREEHLLVPAGAGHRAAHEEWGEWLQSLHLDLDAALRLLLAEEDATADAPGDPTARNVLPPAAVGVKGRQGAVGRARVGVVTGALRRVGAARGAGALDGWLHRIRLALERAEPGGEPDWWAGRLLAAGIAGSPEPGAHRELLESLAARAGRDERFGPAFWVALPLPAADRVALLGRLAGDPSSPSSPSSPSGPGGPGGRAEAVREAVAELLAADPHTVLPLLCGWYEHAGPAAADLADALLFEHRALALDELTEALVAAAHPRADALLGRLAEREPSALCRAVDRWSHDPRPERHVAAAVHALRTAPHAGGSGAQLLRLAAGTLLARDDEPALHGAALALLVRDPQTRAEHLPAALAGYRAGDPFLTEEVLGDLVEEYPAEVLAAVRERSRLPGARAGDGLRAFDRAADPAVVRSGVLLAAELLRERPERAGQIADHLDRLLDAGRDGRPLLPAVLAAGPAARARFAPVLASPGTGRGGLLDALLAAERDPVVLGAVVEALAARHAGHPPSRVRELLRRIAGGWPGADAVLVRCAGRWAGFARLLADWPADAAPPPAGPRLTRMRTLTAAGRDPQYAAAEAERQVDRPGGRLTGHTGGLPVPGQGRSHGTL
;
A
#
# COMPACT_ATOMS: atom_id res chain seq x y z
N MET A 1 -2.55 -63.27 40.06
CA MET A 1 -1.18 -63.16 39.50
C MET A 1 -1.32 -63.16 38.00
N GLY A 2 -1.61 -61.98 37.44
CA GLY A 2 -2.03 -61.81 36.05
C GLY A 2 -0.96 -61.06 35.27
N GLU A 3 -0.76 -61.51 34.04
CA GLU A 3 0.09 -60.93 33.00
C GLU A 3 -0.21 -59.42 32.84
N GLY A 4 0.74 -58.59 33.27
CA GLY A 4 0.75 -57.18 32.93
C GLY A 4 1.22 -57.04 31.49
N ALA A 5 0.29 -56.68 30.60
CA ALA A 5 0.59 -56.26 29.25
C ALA A 5 1.63 -55.12 29.27
N SER A 6 2.88 -55.45 28.94
CA SER A 6 3.95 -54.47 28.76
C SER A 6 3.71 -53.69 27.47
N ALA A 7 3.16 -52.48 27.58
CA ALA A 7 3.20 -51.52 26.49
C ALA A 7 4.66 -51.04 26.31
N GLY A 8 5.27 -51.32 25.15
CA GLY A 8 6.58 -50.76 24.80
C GLY A 8 7.31 -51.48 23.64
N PHE A 9 7.18 -52.81 23.52
CA PHE A 9 7.86 -53.56 22.47
C PHE A 9 6.89 -54.01 21.37
N ALA A 10 6.90 -53.34 20.22
CA ALA A 10 6.37 -53.93 18.99
C ALA A 10 7.38 -54.97 18.47
N GLY A 11 7.41 -56.17 19.07
CA GLY A 11 8.29 -57.29 18.73
C GLY A 11 9.55 -57.41 19.61
N ASP A 12 10.07 -58.63 19.77
CA ASP A 12 11.28 -58.91 20.55
C ASP A 12 12.53 -58.37 19.83
N PRO A 13 13.21 -57.33 20.34
CA PRO A 13 14.37 -56.72 19.69
C PRO A 13 15.55 -57.70 19.56
N ALA A 14 15.56 -58.77 20.35
CA ALA A 14 16.58 -59.80 20.27
C ALA A 14 16.50 -60.61 18.96
N HIS A 15 15.34 -60.64 18.31
CA HIS A 15 15.12 -61.26 16.99
C HIS A 15 15.52 -60.35 15.81
N GLY A 16 15.94 -59.11 16.07
CA GLY A 16 16.38 -58.15 15.04
C GLY A 16 17.91 -58.00 14.92
N LEU A 17 18.68 -58.71 15.75
CA LEU A 17 20.13 -58.56 15.83
C LEU A 17 20.88 -59.37 14.77
N LEU A 18 21.94 -58.78 14.26
CA LEU A 18 22.86 -59.37 13.31
C LEU A 18 23.98 -60.08 14.07
N ARG A 19 24.34 -61.29 13.63
CA ARG A 19 25.50 -62.01 14.15
C ARG A 19 26.69 -61.74 13.25
N ILE A 20 27.78 -61.27 13.85
CA ILE A 20 29.03 -60.98 13.16
C ILE A 20 29.95 -62.18 13.35
N ARG A 21 30.33 -62.83 12.26
CA ARG A 21 31.24 -63.98 12.28
C ARG A 21 32.50 -63.73 11.46
N ASP A 22 33.58 -64.39 11.82
CA ASP A 22 34.76 -64.48 10.96
C ASP A 22 34.52 -65.47 9.80
N VAL A 23 35.48 -65.58 8.90
CA VAL A 23 35.40 -66.50 7.74
C VAL A 23 35.45 -67.97 8.13
N GLN A 24 35.88 -68.28 9.35
CA GLN A 24 35.85 -69.63 9.94
C GLN A 24 34.51 -69.93 10.64
N GLY A 25 33.56 -68.98 10.62
CA GLY A 25 32.24 -69.13 11.19
C GLY A 25 32.19 -68.96 12.72
N ARG A 26 33.24 -68.45 13.37
CA ARG A 26 33.22 -68.15 14.81
C ARG A 26 32.45 -66.85 15.07
N LEU A 27 31.64 -66.80 16.13
CA LEU A 27 30.93 -65.58 16.54
C LEU A 27 31.93 -64.58 17.13
N CYS A 28 32.07 -63.43 16.47
CA CYS A 28 32.93 -62.32 16.88
C CYS A 28 32.16 -61.25 17.67
N GLY A 29 30.87 -61.09 17.39
CA GLY A 29 30.01 -60.15 18.10
C GLY A 29 28.59 -60.08 17.54
N LEU A 30 27.81 -59.15 18.07
CA LEU A 30 26.49 -58.79 17.58
C LEU A 30 26.53 -57.40 16.95
N GLY A 31 25.49 -57.07 16.19
CA GLY A 31 25.26 -55.71 15.71
C GLY A 31 23.77 -55.48 15.47
N PHE A 32 23.38 -54.22 15.37
CA PHE A 32 22.01 -53.83 15.06
C PHE A 32 21.98 -52.82 13.94
N VAL A 33 20.89 -52.83 13.16
CA VAL A 33 20.66 -51.85 12.09
C VAL A 33 20.27 -50.52 12.73
N ALA A 34 21.00 -49.45 12.38
CA ALA A 34 20.85 -48.13 12.97
C ALA A 34 20.17 -47.11 12.04
N ASP A 35 20.04 -47.36 10.74
CA ASP A 35 19.32 -46.47 9.84
C ASP A 35 18.64 -47.23 8.69
N ARG A 36 17.82 -46.52 7.92
CA ARG A 36 17.12 -47.09 6.76
C ARG A 36 18.06 -47.49 5.61
N GLN A 37 19.31 -47.02 5.62
CA GLN A 37 20.33 -47.42 4.64
C GLN A 37 20.95 -48.78 4.98
N GLY A 38 20.64 -49.34 6.15
CA GLY A 38 21.16 -50.63 6.60
C GLY A 38 22.52 -50.53 7.30
N THR A 39 22.93 -49.34 7.77
CA THR A 39 24.18 -49.17 8.52
C THR A 39 24.09 -49.96 9.83
N VAL A 40 25.09 -50.79 10.11
CA VAL A 40 25.12 -51.63 11.32
C VAL A 40 26.08 -51.05 12.34
N VAL A 41 25.65 -50.96 13.59
CA VAL A 41 26.51 -50.54 14.71
C VAL A 41 26.93 -51.75 15.52
N THR A 42 28.21 -51.81 15.90
CA THR A 42 28.79 -52.87 16.74
C THR A 42 29.94 -52.31 17.60
N ALA A 43 30.46 -53.12 18.50
CA ALA A 43 31.66 -52.80 19.27
C ALA A 43 32.91 -52.96 18.39
N HIS A 44 33.91 -52.10 18.61
CA HIS A 44 35.18 -52.13 17.87
C HIS A 44 35.81 -53.52 17.84
N GLU A 45 35.84 -54.20 18.99
CA GLU A 45 36.43 -55.52 19.15
C GLU A 45 35.76 -56.64 18.36
N ALA A 46 34.50 -56.45 17.93
CA ALA A 46 33.78 -57.47 17.17
C ALA A 46 34.28 -57.58 15.73
N VAL A 47 34.99 -56.56 15.23
CA VAL A 47 35.42 -56.47 13.82
C VAL A 47 36.88 -56.08 13.63
N ALA A 48 37.52 -55.47 14.64
CA ALA A 48 38.92 -55.07 14.57
C ALA A 48 39.84 -56.26 14.28
N GLY A 49 40.66 -56.13 13.24
CA GLY A 49 41.63 -57.15 12.82
C GLY A 49 41.07 -58.27 11.93
N LEU A 50 39.79 -58.23 11.54
CA LEU A 50 39.21 -59.20 10.61
C LEU A 50 39.45 -58.78 9.14
N PRO A 51 40.05 -59.62 8.29
CA PRO A 51 40.27 -59.30 6.88
C PRO A 51 38.98 -59.31 6.05
N ARG A 52 38.00 -60.14 6.45
CA ARG A 52 36.62 -60.17 5.96
C ARG A 52 35.71 -60.64 7.09
N LEU A 53 34.48 -60.12 7.13
CA LEU A 53 33.48 -60.51 8.12
C LEU A 53 32.19 -60.96 7.43
N VAL A 54 31.46 -61.88 8.06
CA VAL A 54 30.18 -62.41 7.59
C VAL A 54 29.07 -61.96 8.53
N LEU A 55 28.14 -61.15 8.00
CA LEU A 55 26.92 -60.74 8.70
C LEU A 55 25.81 -61.75 8.46
N HIS A 56 25.34 -62.40 9.52
CA HIS A 56 24.16 -63.27 9.47
C HIS A 56 22.93 -62.53 9.99
N THR A 57 21.89 -62.47 9.16
CA THR A 57 20.58 -61.94 9.52
C THR A 57 19.74 -62.95 10.30
N PRO A 58 18.76 -62.50 11.10
CA PRO A 58 17.79 -63.39 11.74
C PRO A 58 17.02 -64.31 10.78
N GLY A 59 16.81 -63.86 9.53
CA GLY A 59 16.15 -64.62 8.47
C GLY A 59 17.04 -65.63 7.74
N GLY A 60 18.25 -65.91 8.24
CA GLY A 60 19.17 -66.91 7.67
C GLY A 60 20.02 -66.45 6.49
N GLN A 61 19.84 -65.21 6.01
CA GLN A 61 20.68 -64.65 4.94
C GLN A 61 22.05 -64.22 5.48
N SER A 62 23.09 -64.38 4.67
CA SER A 62 24.47 -63.96 4.97
C SER A 62 24.99 -62.92 3.98
N ARG A 63 25.71 -61.92 4.48
CA ARG A 63 26.41 -60.90 3.66
C ARG A 63 27.88 -60.85 4.05
N VAL A 64 28.79 -60.83 3.08
CA VAL A 64 30.23 -60.71 3.34
C VAL A 64 30.66 -59.26 3.13
N LEU A 65 31.32 -58.68 4.13
CA LEU A 65 31.87 -57.32 4.06
C LEU A 65 33.40 -57.36 4.08
N GLY A 66 34.02 -56.55 3.22
CA GLY A 66 35.45 -56.27 3.23
C GLY A 66 35.81 -55.08 4.14
N PRO A 67 37.11 -54.83 4.37
CA PRO A 67 37.59 -53.76 5.26
C PRO A 67 37.16 -52.36 4.78
N GLU A 68 36.97 -52.17 3.47
CA GLU A 68 36.45 -50.93 2.89
C GLU A 68 35.00 -50.60 3.30
N SER A 69 34.28 -51.58 3.85
CA SER A 69 32.91 -51.44 4.31
C SER A 69 32.82 -51.24 5.84
N VAL A 70 33.97 -51.11 6.53
CA VAL A 70 34.05 -51.00 8.00
C VAL A 70 34.71 -49.68 8.40
N ASP A 71 33.97 -48.84 9.11
CA ASP A 71 34.52 -47.66 9.77
C ASP A 71 34.83 -47.99 11.23
N LEU A 72 36.11 -48.17 11.55
CA LEU A 72 36.56 -48.39 12.93
C LEU A 72 36.60 -47.06 13.69
N LEU A 73 35.98 -47.01 14.86
CA LEU A 73 35.93 -45.85 15.75
C LEU A 73 36.57 -46.20 17.10
N PRO A 74 37.89 -46.45 17.14
CA PRO A 74 38.57 -46.96 18.33
C PRO A 74 38.58 -45.96 19.49
N GLU A 75 38.59 -44.64 19.22
CA GLU A 75 38.40 -43.56 20.20
C GLU A 75 37.04 -43.65 20.93
N ARG A 76 36.09 -44.41 20.37
CA ARG A 76 34.78 -44.67 20.94
C ARG A 76 34.58 -46.14 21.31
N GLY A 77 35.51 -47.05 21.00
CA GLY A 77 35.29 -48.48 21.18
C GLY A 77 34.14 -49.04 20.31
N LEU A 78 33.81 -48.39 19.19
CA LEU A 78 32.71 -48.77 18.28
C LEU A 78 33.22 -49.05 16.86
N ALA A 79 32.36 -49.66 16.04
CA ALA A 79 32.54 -49.73 14.60
C ALA A 79 31.20 -49.61 13.86
N LEU A 80 31.23 -49.01 12.66
CA LEU A 80 30.07 -48.89 11.77
C LEU A 80 30.31 -49.75 10.53
N LEU A 81 29.31 -50.54 10.13
CA LEU A 81 29.39 -51.39 8.93
C LEU A 81 28.45 -50.83 7.87
N ARG A 82 29.03 -50.43 6.74
CA ARG A 82 28.29 -49.96 5.55
C ARG A 82 27.86 -51.15 4.73
N THR A 83 26.55 -51.34 4.59
CA THR A 83 25.99 -52.51 3.89
C THR A 83 25.44 -52.20 2.51
N THR A 84 25.49 -50.92 2.09
CA THR A 84 24.96 -50.45 0.80
C THR A 84 25.63 -51.13 -0.40
N ALA A 85 26.95 -51.34 -0.34
CA ALA A 85 27.72 -52.02 -1.39
C ALA A 85 27.30 -53.49 -1.61
N VAL A 86 26.61 -54.10 -0.64
CA VAL A 86 26.13 -55.50 -0.72
C VAL A 86 24.61 -55.60 -0.81
N GLY A 87 23.94 -54.51 -1.20
CA GLY A 87 22.49 -54.45 -1.39
C GLY A 87 21.69 -54.19 -0.10
N GLY A 88 22.36 -53.77 0.98
CA GLY A 88 21.75 -53.51 2.29
C GLY A 88 21.52 -54.78 3.11
N VAL A 89 21.20 -54.60 4.39
CA VAL A 89 20.79 -55.69 5.28
C VAL A 89 19.31 -55.52 5.66
N PRO A 90 18.44 -56.52 5.41
CA PRO A 90 17.05 -56.45 5.83
C PRO A 90 16.97 -56.51 7.36
N GLY A 91 16.46 -55.45 7.97
CA GLY A 91 16.28 -55.36 9.41
C GLY A 91 15.55 -54.08 9.81
N ARG A 92 14.75 -54.14 10.87
CA ARG A 92 14.13 -52.95 11.45
C ARG A 92 15.22 -52.13 12.13
N ALA A 93 15.44 -50.90 11.66
CA ALA A 93 16.37 -49.99 12.32
C ALA A 93 15.89 -49.67 13.74
N LEU A 94 16.81 -49.72 14.72
CA LEU A 94 16.50 -49.41 16.11
C LEU A 94 16.69 -47.90 16.37
N PRO A 95 15.75 -47.26 17.10
CA PRO A 95 15.92 -45.86 17.48
C PRO A 95 17.09 -45.72 18.45
N ILE A 96 17.91 -44.67 18.31
CA ILE A 96 19.00 -44.36 19.23
C ILE A 96 18.57 -43.21 20.13
N GLY A 97 18.55 -43.44 21.43
CA GLY A 97 18.15 -42.45 22.43
C GLY A 97 19.25 -41.41 22.64
N ARG A 98 18.86 -40.15 22.88
CA ARG A 98 19.76 -39.08 23.30
C ARG A 98 19.38 -38.65 24.71
N GLY A 99 20.24 -38.94 25.69
CA GLY A 99 19.98 -38.56 27.08
C GLY A 99 20.88 -39.28 28.08
N GLU A 100 20.77 -38.88 29.34
CA GLU A 100 21.44 -39.59 30.43
C GLU A 100 20.75 -40.91 30.72
N VAL A 101 21.56 -41.96 30.87
CA VAL A 101 21.09 -43.26 31.32
C VAL A 101 21.03 -43.21 32.83
N GLY A 102 19.84 -43.31 33.43
CA GLY A 102 19.67 -43.27 34.88
C GLY A 102 18.73 -44.35 35.44
N GLY A 103 18.19 -45.21 34.58
CA GLY A 103 17.17 -46.20 34.94
C GLY A 103 17.56 -47.65 34.62
N PRO A 104 16.65 -48.61 34.81
CA PRO A 104 16.86 -49.99 34.40
C PRO A 104 17.12 -50.08 32.89
N VAL A 105 17.95 -51.03 32.49
CA VAL A 105 18.31 -51.29 31.10
C VAL A 105 18.02 -52.73 30.72
N VAL A 106 17.85 -52.96 29.42
CA VAL A 106 17.64 -54.29 28.85
C VAL A 106 18.72 -54.56 27.81
N VAL A 107 19.43 -55.66 27.95
CA VAL A 107 20.49 -56.06 27.02
C VAL A 107 20.13 -57.40 26.39
N PRO A 108 20.01 -57.47 25.06
CA PRO A 108 19.91 -58.75 24.38
C PRO A 108 21.20 -59.55 24.52
N HIS A 109 21.07 -60.83 24.83
CA HIS A 109 22.16 -61.78 24.90
C HIS A 109 21.75 -63.10 24.25
N GLN A 110 22.71 -64.01 24.08
CA GLN A 110 22.44 -65.37 23.65
C GLN A 110 22.49 -66.30 24.85
N ARG A 111 21.47 -67.15 25.01
CA ARG A 111 21.50 -68.21 26.01
C ARG A 111 22.64 -69.17 25.71
N ARG A 112 23.36 -69.59 26.75
CA ARG A 112 24.52 -70.49 26.63
C ARG A 112 24.11 -71.92 26.22
N GLU A 113 22.87 -72.30 26.48
CA GLU A 113 22.33 -73.66 26.29
C GLU A 113 21.97 -73.96 24.82
N ASP A 114 21.34 -73.01 24.12
CA ASP A 114 20.75 -73.23 22.80
C ASP A 114 21.03 -72.10 21.78
N GLY A 115 21.75 -71.04 22.18
CA GLY A 115 22.06 -69.90 21.31
C GLY A 115 20.84 -69.04 20.94
N THR A 116 19.70 -69.25 21.61
CA THR A 116 18.49 -68.46 21.38
C THR A 116 18.66 -67.04 21.93
N PRO A 117 18.11 -66.03 21.24
CA PRO A 117 18.15 -64.65 21.70
C PRO A 117 17.24 -64.48 22.93
N ALA A 118 17.76 -63.85 23.98
CA ALA A 118 17.02 -63.55 25.21
C ALA A 118 17.37 -62.15 25.75
N LEU A 119 16.51 -61.57 26.57
CA LEU A 119 16.70 -60.25 27.16
C LEU A 119 17.14 -60.36 28.62
N ALA A 120 18.27 -59.75 28.97
CA ALA A 120 18.74 -59.60 30.35
C ALA A 120 18.39 -58.19 30.86
N ARG A 121 17.72 -58.10 32.02
CA ARG A 121 17.50 -56.82 32.70
C ARG A 121 18.69 -56.53 33.62
N GLY A 122 19.14 -55.28 33.61
CA GLY A 122 20.25 -54.80 34.44
C GLY A 122 20.03 -53.38 34.94
N SER A 123 21.01 -52.89 35.70
CA SER A 123 21.04 -51.53 36.24
C SER A 123 22.38 -50.85 35.96
N LEU A 124 22.36 -49.51 35.93
CA LEU A 124 23.57 -48.70 35.82
C LEU A 124 24.28 -48.62 37.17
N LEU A 125 25.56 -49.00 37.22
CA LEU A 125 26.43 -48.87 38.39
C LEU A 125 27.11 -47.50 38.45
N GLY A 126 27.39 -46.90 37.31
CA GLY A 126 28.06 -45.59 37.23
C GLY A 126 28.54 -45.27 35.82
N ARG A 127 29.13 -44.08 35.69
CA ARG A 127 29.67 -43.55 34.43
C ARG A 127 31.13 -43.15 34.63
N GLU A 128 32.02 -43.68 33.80
CA GLU A 128 33.47 -43.45 33.91
C GLU A 128 34.10 -43.28 32.52
N ASN A 129 35.33 -42.74 32.47
CA ASN A 129 36.13 -42.81 31.27
C ASN A 129 36.78 -44.20 31.16
N GLY A 130 36.59 -44.86 30.03
CA GLY A 130 37.21 -46.14 29.72
C GLY A 130 38.47 -46.00 28.87
N ARG A 131 39.20 -47.09 28.71
CA ARG A 131 40.34 -47.22 27.81
C ARG A 131 40.10 -48.39 26.86
N CYS A 132 40.28 -48.15 25.57
CA CYS A 132 40.21 -49.18 24.53
C CYS A 132 41.59 -49.30 23.86
N GLY A 133 42.11 -50.52 23.76
CA GLY A 133 43.38 -50.82 23.09
C GLY A 133 43.17 -51.73 21.88
N ASP A 134 43.86 -51.43 20.78
CA ASP A 134 43.96 -52.29 19.60
C ASP A 134 45.24 -53.15 19.59
N GLY A 135 45.99 -53.13 20.70
CA GLY A 135 47.28 -53.80 20.87
C GLY A 135 48.49 -52.93 20.52
N VAL A 136 48.29 -51.77 19.85
CA VAL A 136 49.36 -50.84 19.43
C VAL A 136 49.23 -49.47 20.11
N GLN A 137 48.01 -48.97 20.26
CA GLN A 137 47.72 -47.71 20.96
C GLN A 137 46.54 -47.87 21.93
N THR A 138 46.60 -47.18 23.07
CA THR A 138 45.49 -47.10 24.02
C THR A 138 44.80 -45.75 23.90
N ARG A 139 43.49 -45.76 23.66
CA ARG A 139 42.65 -44.58 23.47
C ARG A 139 41.64 -44.44 24.61
N THR A 140 41.30 -43.21 24.97
CA THR A 140 40.31 -42.93 26.02
C THR A 140 38.92 -42.88 25.41
N VAL A 141 38.00 -43.67 25.96
CA VAL A 141 36.59 -43.70 25.57
C VAL A 141 35.79 -42.94 26.63
N PRO A 142 35.22 -41.76 26.31
CA PRO A 142 34.51 -40.96 27.29
C PRO A 142 33.13 -41.55 27.64
N GLY A 143 32.72 -41.37 28.90
CA GLY A 143 31.32 -41.58 29.34
C GLY A 143 30.80 -43.02 29.32
N VAL A 144 31.70 -44.02 29.38
CA VAL A 144 31.37 -45.46 29.41
C VAL A 144 30.44 -45.77 30.60
N LEU A 145 29.40 -46.52 30.32
CA LEU A 145 28.42 -47.00 31.30
C LEU A 145 28.88 -48.33 31.87
N LEU A 146 28.93 -48.45 33.19
CA LEU A 146 29.17 -49.71 33.88
C LEU A 146 27.82 -50.32 34.26
N LEU A 147 27.53 -51.50 33.71
CA LEU A 147 26.25 -52.18 33.91
C LEU A 147 26.41 -53.38 34.85
N ASP A 148 25.45 -53.53 35.76
CA ASP A 148 25.24 -54.78 36.49
C ASP A 148 24.26 -55.64 35.70
N LEU A 149 24.75 -56.80 35.24
CA LEU A 149 23.99 -57.72 34.38
C LEU A 149 24.12 -59.15 34.92
N PRO A 150 23.01 -59.91 34.97
CA PRO A 150 23.00 -61.27 35.49
C PRO A 150 23.69 -62.29 34.56
N ALA A 151 24.03 -61.90 33.34
CA ALA A 151 24.68 -62.74 32.33
C ALA A 151 25.75 -61.95 31.58
N ALA A 152 26.83 -62.61 31.17
CA ALA A 152 27.89 -62.01 30.36
C ALA A 152 27.38 -61.72 28.93
N PRO A 153 27.22 -60.46 28.54
CA PRO A 153 26.70 -60.13 27.21
C PRO A 153 27.78 -60.23 26.13
N VAL A 154 27.34 -60.42 24.89
CA VAL A 154 28.21 -60.50 23.71
C VAL A 154 28.60 -59.08 23.27
N ALA A 155 29.84 -58.88 22.86
CA ALA A 155 30.31 -57.60 22.31
C ALA A 155 29.43 -57.13 21.15
N GLY A 156 29.09 -55.85 21.11
CA GLY A 156 28.22 -55.25 20.10
C GLY A 156 26.72 -55.38 20.38
N ALA A 157 26.31 -55.99 21.50
CA ALA A 157 24.91 -56.01 21.91
C ALA A 157 24.41 -54.59 22.26
N PRO A 158 23.21 -54.17 21.78
CA PRO A 158 22.65 -52.88 22.14
C PRO A 158 22.11 -52.90 23.57
N VAL A 159 22.36 -51.83 24.31
CA VAL A 159 21.74 -51.56 25.62
C VAL A 159 20.48 -50.75 25.36
N LEU A 160 19.33 -51.34 25.67
CA LEU A 160 18.02 -50.78 25.38
C LEU A 160 17.37 -50.18 26.62
N ASP A 161 16.63 -49.14 26.38
CA ASP A 161 15.62 -48.61 27.28
C ASP A 161 14.42 -49.57 27.35
N PRO A 162 14.00 -50.05 28.55
CA PRO A 162 12.87 -50.96 28.69
C PRO A 162 11.52 -50.37 28.28
N ASP A 163 11.36 -49.05 28.40
CA ASP A 163 10.10 -48.34 28.20
C ASP A 163 9.96 -47.86 26.75
N THR A 164 11.05 -47.35 26.17
CA THR A 164 11.04 -46.76 24.81
C THR A 164 11.60 -47.70 23.73
N GLY A 165 12.36 -48.72 24.12
CA GLY A 165 13.08 -49.60 23.19
C GLY A 165 14.24 -48.92 22.46
N ALA A 166 14.61 -47.70 22.84
CA ALA A 166 15.72 -46.97 22.24
C ALA A 166 17.08 -47.50 22.71
N VAL A 167 18.05 -47.53 21.80
CA VAL A 167 19.44 -47.89 22.09
C VAL A 167 20.12 -46.73 22.80
N LEU A 168 20.60 -46.99 24.01
CA LEU A 168 21.30 -46.03 24.86
C LEU A 168 22.83 -46.16 24.73
N ALA A 169 23.30 -47.41 24.58
CA ALA A 169 24.72 -47.74 24.51
C ALA A 169 24.95 -49.07 23.77
N VAL A 170 26.21 -49.43 23.56
CA VAL A 170 26.64 -50.70 22.96
C VAL A 170 27.63 -51.38 23.88
N VAL A 171 27.37 -52.64 24.21
CA VAL A 171 28.24 -53.46 25.06
C VAL A 171 29.61 -53.63 24.41
N ALA A 172 30.68 -53.22 25.10
CA ALA A 172 32.06 -53.29 24.61
C ALA A 172 33.01 -53.81 25.72
N PRO A 173 33.05 -55.13 25.97
CA PRO A 173 33.75 -55.73 27.11
C PRO A 173 35.27 -55.47 27.17
N ARG A 174 35.95 -55.17 26.06
CA ARG A 174 37.38 -54.81 26.05
C ARG A 174 37.64 -53.35 26.42
N VAL A 175 36.62 -52.51 26.53
CA VAL A 175 36.78 -51.17 27.12
C VAL A 175 36.90 -51.33 28.63
N ARG A 176 38.05 -50.94 29.20
CA ARG A 176 38.34 -51.08 30.63
C ARG A 176 38.23 -49.72 31.33
N THR A 177 37.46 -49.64 32.41
CA THR A 177 37.44 -48.46 33.29
C THR A 177 38.31 -48.71 34.52
N ALA A 178 38.67 -47.65 35.25
CA ALA A 178 39.59 -47.74 36.38
C ALA A 178 38.95 -48.30 37.67
N GLY A 179 37.63 -48.22 37.82
CA GLY A 179 36.95 -48.38 39.11
C GLY A 179 35.99 -49.57 39.30
N GLY A 180 35.63 -50.38 38.29
CA GLY A 180 34.45 -51.27 38.43
C GLY A 180 34.56 -52.70 37.89
N SER A 181 33.87 -53.63 38.58
CA SER A 181 33.63 -55.04 38.20
C SER A 181 32.41 -55.26 37.29
N GLY A 182 31.87 -54.19 36.67
CA GLY A 182 30.69 -54.21 35.81
C GLY A 182 30.98 -54.43 34.32
N VAL A 183 29.93 -54.66 33.53
CA VAL A 183 30.03 -54.75 32.08
C VAL A 183 30.11 -53.36 31.47
N ALA A 184 31.17 -53.08 30.71
CA ALA A 184 31.34 -51.82 30.01
C ALA A 184 30.41 -51.73 28.77
N ALA A 185 29.65 -50.63 28.67
CA ALA A 185 28.87 -50.26 27.51
C ALA A 185 29.17 -48.82 27.08
N VAL A 186 29.44 -48.62 25.79
CA VAL A 186 29.79 -47.31 25.24
C VAL A 186 28.51 -46.60 24.79
N PRO A 187 28.23 -45.38 25.30
CA PRO A 187 27.09 -44.60 24.82
C PRO A 187 27.31 -44.09 23.39
N LEU A 188 26.25 -44.00 22.61
CA LEU A 188 26.32 -43.62 21.20
C LEU A 188 26.32 -42.11 20.96
N SER A 189 25.69 -41.33 21.86
CA SER A 189 25.35 -39.92 21.62
C SER A 189 26.14 -38.91 22.45
N VAL A 190 27.15 -39.34 23.21
CA VAL A 190 27.84 -38.51 24.20
C VAL A 190 29.06 -37.83 23.61
N ASP A 191 29.17 -36.51 23.75
CA ASP A 191 30.26 -35.70 23.21
C ASP A 191 30.47 -35.91 21.69
N VAL A 192 29.39 -36.19 20.94
CA VAL A 192 29.41 -36.31 19.48
C VAL A 192 28.62 -35.13 18.91
N PRO A 193 29.28 -34.12 18.31
CA PRO A 193 28.61 -33.06 17.60
C PRO A 193 27.76 -33.63 16.46
N ALA A 194 26.57 -33.04 16.24
CA ALA A 194 25.70 -33.49 15.16
C ALA A 194 26.36 -33.21 13.79
N GLY A 195 26.41 -34.22 12.92
CA GLY A 195 26.95 -34.08 11.56
C GLY A 195 28.46 -34.26 11.42
N ASP A 196 29.21 -34.35 12.53
CA ASP A 196 30.67 -34.52 12.48
C ASP A 196 31.08 -35.99 12.48
N GLY A 197 31.84 -36.37 11.44
CA GLY A 197 32.37 -37.71 11.25
C GLY A 197 31.29 -38.79 10.99
N PRO A 198 31.71 -40.06 10.76
CA PRO A 198 30.80 -41.14 10.38
C PRO A 198 29.69 -41.41 11.39
N LEU A 199 29.98 -41.33 12.70
CA LEU A 199 29.01 -41.54 13.78
C LEU A 199 28.02 -40.39 13.89
N GLY A 200 28.47 -39.13 13.81
CA GLY A 200 27.58 -37.96 13.86
C GLY A 200 26.58 -37.95 12.71
N LEU A 201 27.03 -38.29 11.49
CA LEU A 201 26.17 -38.45 10.32
C LEU A 201 25.15 -39.59 10.49
N LEU A 202 25.57 -40.74 11.04
CA LEU A 202 24.65 -41.84 11.33
C LEU A 202 23.59 -41.45 12.36
N LEU A 203 23.98 -40.77 13.45
CA LEU A 203 23.05 -40.31 14.47
C LEU A 203 22.04 -39.30 13.93
N ALA A 204 22.44 -38.41 13.01
CA ALA A 204 21.54 -37.49 12.33
C ALA A 204 20.54 -38.24 11.41
N ARG A 205 21.01 -39.25 10.67
CA ARG A 205 20.15 -40.12 9.85
C ARG A 205 19.19 -40.97 10.70
N ASN A 206 19.64 -41.52 11.84
CA ASN A 206 18.78 -42.24 12.77
C ASN A 206 17.71 -41.31 13.36
N ALA A 207 18.11 -40.13 13.85
CA ALA A 207 17.18 -39.18 14.45
C ALA A 207 16.10 -38.68 13.48
N SER A 208 16.41 -38.53 12.19
CA SER A 208 15.46 -38.11 11.15
C SER A 208 14.71 -39.27 10.46
N GLY A 209 15.24 -40.49 10.53
CA GLY A 209 14.72 -41.66 9.81
C GLY A 209 14.12 -42.77 10.67
N VAL A 210 14.35 -42.83 11.98
CA VAL A 210 13.92 -43.94 12.83
C VAL A 210 13.12 -43.40 14.01
N PRO A 211 11.78 -43.44 13.98
CA PRO A 211 10.94 -42.80 15.00
C PRO A 211 11.15 -43.37 16.40
N ALA A 212 11.35 -42.47 17.36
CA ALA A 212 11.43 -42.74 18.80
C ALA A 212 10.44 -41.85 19.56
N PHE A 213 9.91 -42.32 20.69
CA PHE A 213 8.83 -41.66 21.44
C PHE A 213 9.10 -41.66 22.96
N GLY A 214 8.27 -40.95 23.73
CA GLY A 214 8.46 -40.76 25.17
C GLY A 214 9.77 -40.03 25.45
N ARG A 215 10.51 -40.44 26.49
CA ARG A 215 11.80 -39.83 26.85
C ARG A 215 12.88 -39.92 25.76
N ALA A 216 12.71 -40.80 24.77
CA ALA A 216 13.61 -40.94 23.64
C ALA A 216 13.17 -40.15 22.40
N LEU A 217 12.18 -39.25 22.52
CA LEU A 217 11.63 -38.50 21.40
C LEU A 217 12.71 -37.88 20.51
N ASN A 218 12.67 -38.21 19.23
CA ASN A 218 13.54 -37.66 18.20
C ASN A 218 12.73 -36.98 17.08
N LEU A 219 13.43 -36.34 16.13
CA LEU A 219 12.81 -35.65 15.00
C LEU A 219 11.87 -36.58 14.21
N ALA A 220 12.25 -37.82 13.93
CA ALA A 220 11.41 -38.78 13.22
C ALA A 220 10.11 -39.13 13.97
N GLY A 221 10.18 -39.21 15.31
CA GLY A 221 9.00 -39.35 16.18
C GLY A 221 8.09 -38.12 16.12
N GLY A 222 8.69 -36.92 16.18
CA GLY A 222 7.97 -35.66 16.03
C GLY A 222 7.29 -35.49 14.66
N LEU A 223 7.98 -35.87 13.58
CA LEU A 223 7.41 -35.90 12.23
C LEU A 223 6.23 -36.87 12.12
N ARG A 224 6.30 -38.04 12.79
CA ARG A 224 5.17 -38.98 12.84
C ARG A 224 3.97 -38.42 13.60
N LEU A 225 4.20 -37.78 14.74
CA LEU A 225 3.15 -37.17 15.55
C LEU A 225 2.46 -36.01 14.81
N THR A 226 3.25 -35.14 14.19
CA THR A 226 2.72 -34.01 13.41
C THR A 226 2.00 -34.48 12.15
N ALA A 227 2.51 -35.48 11.43
CA ALA A 227 1.82 -36.09 10.31
C ALA A 227 0.49 -36.74 10.72
N ALA A 228 0.46 -37.50 11.83
CA ALA A 228 -0.78 -38.09 12.33
C ALA A 228 -1.81 -37.03 12.75
N GLN A 229 -1.35 -35.93 13.36
CA GLN A 229 -2.22 -34.81 13.70
C GLN A 229 -2.78 -34.12 12.45
N LEU A 230 -1.96 -33.95 11.42
CA LEU A 230 -2.35 -33.35 10.15
C LEU A 230 -3.33 -34.22 9.36
N ASP A 231 -3.10 -35.53 9.31
CA ASP A 231 -3.98 -36.50 8.64
C ASP A 231 -5.38 -36.58 9.28
N ALA A 232 -5.44 -36.36 10.61
CA ALA A 232 -6.69 -36.31 11.36
C ALA A 232 -7.35 -34.92 11.35
N ALA A 233 -6.62 -33.87 10.95
CA ALA A 233 -7.12 -32.51 10.97
C ALA A 233 -8.06 -32.24 9.80
N THR A 234 -9.12 -31.49 10.10
CA THR A 234 -10.09 -30.97 9.13
C THR A 234 -9.89 -29.48 8.95
N ALA A 235 -10.05 -29.00 7.73
CA ALA A 235 -9.90 -27.59 7.37
C ALA A 235 -11.13 -27.19 6.55
N GLY A 236 -11.94 -26.27 7.08
CA GLY A 236 -13.25 -25.89 6.49
C GLY A 236 -14.10 -27.10 6.08
N PRO A 237 -14.39 -27.30 4.76
CA PRO A 237 -15.30 -28.33 4.26
C PRO A 237 -14.72 -29.74 4.22
N GLY A 238 -13.42 -29.97 4.41
CA GLY A 238 -12.85 -31.29 4.11
C GLY A 238 -11.56 -31.61 4.84
N ARG A 239 -10.91 -32.68 4.39
CA ARG A 239 -9.55 -33.00 4.84
C ARG A 239 -8.56 -32.01 4.22
N ILE A 240 -7.47 -31.78 4.93
CA ILE A 240 -6.39 -30.92 4.46
C ILE A 240 -5.87 -31.35 3.08
N THR A 241 -5.77 -32.66 2.82
CA THR A 241 -5.33 -33.20 1.52
C THR A 241 -6.28 -32.92 0.37
N GLU A 242 -7.59 -32.94 0.61
CA GLU A 242 -8.61 -32.65 -0.40
C GLU A 242 -8.59 -31.17 -0.79
N LEU A 243 -8.50 -30.28 0.20
CA LEU A 243 -8.37 -28.84 -0.05
C LEU A 243 -7.07 -28.50 -0.77
N ALA A 244 -5.94 -29.07 -0.35
CA ALA A 244 -4.66 -28.86 -1.01
C ALA A 244 -4.71 -29.25 -2.49
N ALA A 245 -5.42 -30.33 -2.83
CA ALA A 245 -5.57 -30.77 -4.21
C ALA A 245 -6.31 -29.76 -5.06
N ASP A 246 -7.26 -29.01 -4.50
CA ASP A 246 -8.06 -27.98 -5.19
C ASP A 246 -7.38 -26.62 -5.33
N ARG A 247 -6.19 -26.45 -4.74
CA ARG A 247 -5.45 -25.21 -4.81
C ARG A 247 -5.03 -24.91 -6.26
N VAL A 248 -5.08 -23.62 -6.63
CA VAL A 248 -4.66 -23.12 -7.95
C VAL A 248 -3.49 -22.16 -7.77
N ASP A 249 -2.46 -22.30 -8.60
CA ASP A 249 -1.31 -21.39 -8.61
C ASP A 249 -1.73 -19.94 -8.86
N ARG A 250 -1.32 -19.06 -7.94
CA ARG A 250 -1.58 -17.61 -7.94
C ARG A 250 -0.38 -16.86 -7.34
N PRO A 251 -0.06 -15.65 -7.84
CA PRO A 251 1.16 -14.91 -7.47
C PRO A 251 1.15 -14.36 -6.03
N ASP A 252 -0.02 -14.08 -5.49
CA ASP A 252 -0.25 -13.58 -4.14
C ASP A 252 -0.44 -14.69 -3.09
N GLY A 253 -0.33 -15.97 -3.51
CA GLY A 253 -0.44 -17.14 -2.65
C GLY A 253 0.90 -17.61 -2.05
N LEU A 254 0.89 -18.73 -1.33
CA LEU A 254 2.07 -19.30 -0.65
C LEU A 254 2.88 -20.25 -1.56
N SER A 255 3.14 -19.81 -2.79
CA SER A 255 3.91 -20.58 -3.77
C SER A 255 5.41 -20.55 -3.48
N GLY A 256 6.01 -21.73 -3.31
CA GLY A 256 7.46 -21.94 -3.40
C GLY A 256 8.28 -21.63 -2.15
N GLU A 257 8.03 -20.52 -1.45
CA GLU A 257 8.83 -20.16 -0.27
C GLU A 257 8.26 -20.72 1.05
N GLU A 258 9.15 -21.26 1.87
CA GLU A 258 8.82 -21.65 3.24
C GLU A 258 8.79 -20.41 4.14
N PRO A 259 7.77 -20.26 5.03
CA PRO A 259 7.72 -19.15 5.98
C PRO A 259 8.98 -19.12 6.86
N GLN A 260 9.78 -18.07 6.71
CA GLN A 260 11.02 -17.89 7.48
C GLN A 260 10.81 -17.06 8.74
N ASP A 261 9.85 -16.14 8.71
CA ASP A 261 9.50 -15.27 9.82
C ASP A 261 8.87 -16.07 10.98
N THR A 262 9.08 -15.61 12.21
CA THR A 262 8.47 -16.21 13.41
C THR A 262 6.94 -16.20 13.31
N LEU A 263 6.37 -15.16 12.70
CA LEU A 263 4.94 -15.03 12.47
C LEU A 263 4.68 -14.52 11.05
N THR A 264 3.98 -15.31 10.25
CA THR A 264 3.42 -14.92 8.94
C THR A 264 1.90 -14.93 9.01
N VAL A 265 1.25 -13.93 8.45
CA VAL A 265 -0.21 -13.78 8.47
C VAL A 265 -0.74 -13.66 7.04
N LEU A 266 -1.66 -14.54 6.67
CA LEU A 266 -2.33 -14.56 5.38
C LEU A 266 -3.74 -13.96 5.51
N LEU A 267 -3.90 -12.76 4.97
CA LEU A 267 -5.11 -11.98 5.00
C LEU A 267 -5.93 -12.22 3.73
N GLY A 268 -7.24 -12.31 3.86
CA GLY A 268 -8.15 -12.44 2.72
C GLY A 268 -9.59 -12.43 3.17
N GLU A 269 -10.50 -12.02 2.28
CA GLU A 269 -11.94 -12.05 2.56
C GLU A 269 -12.47 -13.48 2.72
N ALA A 270 -13.68 -13.62 3.27
CA ALA A 270 -14.36 -14.91 3.34
C ALA A 270 -14.44 -15.54 1.94
N GLY A 271 -14.09 -16.83 1.82
CA GLY A 271 -14.12 -17.54 0.53
C GLY A 271 -12.96 -17.23 -0.44
N SER A 272 -11.98 -16.41 -0.05
CA SER A 272 -10.76 -16.09 -0.83
C SER A 272 -9.75 -17.23 -1.00
N GLY A 273 -9.95 -18.36 -0.29
CA GLY A 273 -9.06 -19.53 -0.38
C GLY A 273 -7.92 -19.59 0.64
N ARG A 274 -7.90 -18.72 1.66
CA ARG A 274 -6.94 -18.76 2.80
C ARG A 274 -6.64 -20.17 3.32
N THR A 275 -7.67 -20.87 3.77
CA THR A 275 -7.57 -22.24 4.30
C THR A 275 -7.02 -23.23 3.26
N THR A 276 -7.29 -22.98 1.97
CA THR A 276 -6.78 -23.80 0.86
C THR A 276 -5.27 -23.58 0.64
N GLU A 277 -4.79 -22.34 0.75
CA GLU A 277 -3.34 -22.03 0.71
C GLU A 277 -2.60 -22.62 1.92
N LEU A 278 -3.18 -22.49 3.12
CA LEU A 278 -2.64 -23.14 4.33
C LEU A 278 -2.54 -24.66 4.17
N ALA A 279 -3.60 -25.29 3.64
CA ALA A 279 -3.65 -26.72 3.42
C ALA A 279 -2.60 -27.18 2.39
N ALA A 280 -2.47 -26.45 1.28
CA ALA A 280 -1.47 -26.74 0.25
C ALA A 280 -0.03 -26.66 0.79
N LEU A 281 0.28 -25.66 1.62
CA LEU A 281 1.57 -25.57 2.30
C LEU A 281 1.79 -26.77 3.24
N ALA A 282 0.80 -27.10 4.08
CA ALA A 282 0.92 -28.18 5.05
C ALA A 282 1.15 -29.54 4.39
N VAL A 283 0.43 -29.84 3.30
CA VAL A 283 0.61 -31.09 2.53
C VAL A 283 1.97 -31.11 1.83
N ARG A 284 2.40 -29.99 1.24
CA ARG A 284 3.74 -29.88 0.63
C ARG A 284 4.84 -30.15 1.66
N ARG A 285 4.74 -29.55 2.86
CA ARG A 285 5.69 -29.75 3.96
C ARG A 285 5.72 -31.19 4.48
N ALA A 286 4.56 -31.85 4.58
CA ALA A 286 4.48 -33.24 5.03
C ALA A 286 4.96 -34.25 3.96
N GLY A 287 4.71 -33.96 2.68
CA GLY A 287 5.02 -34.83 1.54
C GLY A 287 6.39 -34.60 0.88
N ALA A 288 7.16 -33.60 1.31
CA ALA A 288 8.49 -33.32 0.79
C ALA A 288 9.47 -34.50 1.03
N ALA A 289 10.51 -34.60 0.20
CA ALA A 289 11.59 -35.59 0.38
C ALA A 289 12.22 -35.49 1.78
N GLU A 290 12.29 -34.27 2.31
CA GLU A 290 12.59 -33.98 3.70
C GLU A 290 11.37 -33.37 4.39
N PRO A 291 10.54 -34.18 5.07
CA PRO A 291 9.33 -33.69 5.72
C PRO A 291 9.63 -32.67 6.81
N LEU A 292 8.81 -31.63 6.91
CA LEU A 292 8.89 -30.58 7.92
C LEU A 292 7.70 -30.66 8.90
N PRO A 293 7.94 -30.54 10.21
CA PRO A 293 6.89 -30.69 11.22
C PRO A 293 5.90 -29.53 11.15
N THR A 294 4.61 -29.87 11.11
CA THR A 294 3.51 -28.90 11.01
C THR A 294 2.36 -29.34 11.91
N LEU A 295 1.87 -28.44 12.76
CA LEU A 295 0.66 -28.65 13.56
C LEU A 295 -0.46 -27.72 13.09
N TRP A 296 -1.66 -28.27 12.91
CA TRP A 296 -2.82 -27.53 12.44
C TRP A 296 -3.80 -27.24 13.57
N LEU A 297 -4.14 -25.97 13.76
CA LEU A 297 -5.15 -25.47 14.68
C LEU A 297 -6.20 -24.65 13.90
N ARG A 298 -7.47 -24.81 14.27
CA ARG A 298 -8.53 -23.88 13.87
C ARG A 298 -8.88 -23.00 15.06
N GLY A 299 -9.16 -21.72 14.82
CA GLY A 299 -9.60 -20.80 15.88
C GLY A 299 -10.88 -21.28 16.55
N ALA A 300 -11.82 -21.86 15.81
CA ALA A 300 -13.04 -22.42 16.36
C ALA A 300 -12.82 -23.61 17.32
N ASP A 301 -11.63 -24.23 17.33
CA ASP A 301 -11.30 -25.32 18.24
C ASP A 301 -10.60 -24.85 19.54
N LEU A 302 -10.38 -23.53 19.69
CA LEU A 302 -9.89 -22.93 20.93
C LEU A 302 -10.99 -22.99 22.00
N ALA A 303 -10.59 -23.29 23.23
CA ALA A 303 -11.48 -23.41 24.37
C ALA A 303 -11.44 -22.14 25.23
N LEU A 304 -12.56 -21.83 25.88
CA LEU A 304 -12.68 -20.67 26.79
C LEU A 304 -11.62 -20.64 27.91
N GLY A 305 -11.12 -21.81 28.31
CA GLY A 305 -10.11 -21.95 29.36
C GLY A 305 -8.66 -21.83 28.89
N ASP A 306 -8.41 -21.69 27.58
CA ASP A 306 -7.06 -21.64 27.04
C ASP A 306 -6.36 -20.35 27.44
N ARG A 307 -5.28 -20.47 28.22
CA ARG A 307 -4.50 -19.32 28.69
C ARG A 307 -3.29 -19.06 27.82
N ALA A 308 -2.81 -20.08 27.10
CA ALA A 308 -1.68 -19.99 26.19
C ALA A 308 -1.85 -20.92 24.97
N LEU A 309 -1.06 -20.66 23.93
CA LEU A 309 -0.99 -21.49 22.72
C LEU A 309 -0.64 -22.96 23.03
N GLY A 310 0.24 -23.18 24.02
CA GLY A 310 0.67 -24.50 24.46
C GLY A 310 -0.48 -25.41 24.93
N ASP A 311 -1.52 -24.86 25.56
CA ASP A 311 -2.67 -25.62 26.08
C ASP A 311 -3.41 -26.35 24.95
N THR A 312 -3.61 -25.64 23.83
CA THR A 312 -4.30 -26.18 22.66
C THR A 312 -3.42 -27.18 21.91
N LEU A 313 -2.14 -26.84 21.71
CA LEU A 313 -1.18 -27.74 21.06
C LEU A 313 -1.05 -29.05 21.83
N HIS A 314 -0.98 -28.98 23.15
CA HIS A 314 -0.92 -30.17 24.00
C HIS A 314 -2.13 -31.07 23.80
N ARG A 315 -3.37 -30.55 23.81
CA ARG A 315 -4.57 -31.35 23.53
C ARG A 315 -4.54 -32.03 22.17
N ARG A 316 -4.06 -31.34 21.12
CA ARG A 316 -3.93 -31.90 19.77
C ARG A 316 -2.86 -33.00 19.70
N LEU A 317 -1.75 -32.81 20.38
CA LEU A 317 -0.68 -33.80 20.46
C LEU A 317 -1.11 -35.04 21.25
N VAL A 318 -1.85 -34.87 22.36
CA VAL A 318 -2.43 -35.99 23.12
C VAL A 318 -3.36 -36.83 22.23
N ALA A 319 -4.21 -36.18 21.42
CA ALA A 319 -5.07 -36.90 20.48
C ALA A 319 -4.26 -37.69 19.43
N ALA A 320 -3.22 -37.08 18.85
CA ALA A 320 -2.34 -37.74 17.88
C ALA A 320 -1.53 -38.89 18.51
N ALA A 321 -1.02 -38.72 19.74
CA ALA A 321 -0.31 -39.75 20.48
C ALA A 321 -1.21 -40.96 20.77
N ARG A 322 -2.46 -40.72 21.19
CA ARG A 322 -3.46 -41.77 21.39
C ARG A 322 -3.79 -42.52 20.10
N GLN A 323 -3.94 -41.81 18.99
CA GLN A 323 -4.19 -42.43 17.68
C GLN A 323 -3.03 -43.34 17.24
N LEU A 324 -1.79 -42.96 17.55
CA LEU A 324 -0.59 -43.74 17.24
C LEU A 324 -0.28 -44.82 18.28
N GLY A 325 -0.94 -44.82 19.44
CA GLY A 325 -0.64 -45.73 20.56
C GLY A 325 0.74 -45.48 21.19
N VAL A 326 1.19 -44.22 21.25
CA VAL A 326 2.50 -43.81 21.78
C VAL A 326 2.36 -42.92 23.02
N PRO A 327 3.41 -42.76 23.84
CA PRO A 327 3.38 -41.86 25.00
C PRO A 327 3.06 -40.42 24.63
N GLU A 328 2.40 -39.70 25.55
CA GLU A 328 2.07 -38.28 25.40
C GLU A 328 3.34 -37.41 25.41
N VAL A 329 3.31 -36.28 24.71
CA VAL A 329 4.44 -35.36 24.56
C VAL A 329 4.01 -33.91 24.82
N GLY A 330 4.89 -33.13 25.46
CA GLY A 330 4.70 -31.69 25.61
C GLY A 330 4.98 -30.94 24.30
N PRO A 331 4.21 -29.89 23.95
CA PRO A 331 4.43 -29.14 22.72
C PRO A 331 5.80 -28.43 22.68
N ALA A 332 6.28 -27.96 23.84
CA ALA A 332 7.61 -27.35 23.98
C ALA A 332 8.73 -28.34 23.65
N GLU A 333 8.68 -29.54 24.24
CA GLU A 333 9.65 -30.62 23.99
C GLU A 333 9.66 -31.02 22.51
N LEU A 334 8.49 -31.16 21.89
CA LEU A 334 8.38 -31.46 20.46
C LEU A 334 9.04 -30.35 19.60
N ALA A 335 8.72 -29.08 19.88
CA ALA A 335 9.25 -27.95 19.14
C ALA A 335 10.78 -27.86 19.24
N GLU A 336 11.33 -28.02 20.45
CA GLU A 336 12.78 -28.04 20.69
C GLU A 336 13.47 -29.18 19.95
N ARG A 337 12.92 -30.40 20.01
CA ARG A 337 13.49 -31.56 19.28
C ARG A 337 13.46 -31.38 17.76
N CYS A 338 12.41 -30.74 17.24
CA CYS A 338 12.31 -30.41 15.83
C CYS A 338 13.36 -29.35 15.43
N ALA A 339 13.50 -28.30 16.24
CA ALA A 339 14.48 -27.23 16.02
C ALA A 339 15.94 -27.74 16.14
N ASP A 340 16.26 -28.59 17.10
CA ASP A 340 17.58 -29.25 17.23
C ASP A 340 17.91 -30.13 16.03
N GLY A 341 16.89 -30.69 15.38
CA GLY A 341 17.01 -31.44 14.13
C GLY A 341 17.11 -30.57 12.88
N GLY A 342 17.18 -29.24 13.01
CA GLY A 342 17.23 -28.28 11.90
C GLY A 342 15.91 -28.10 11.16
N ARG A 343 14.79 -28.59 11.71
CA ARG A 343 13.46 -28.55 11.06
C ARG A 343 12.45 -27.94 12.03
N PRO A 344 12.44 -26.60 12.22
CA PRO A 344 11.59 -25.95 13.20
C PRO A 344 10.10 -26.23 12.96
N LEU A 345 9.36 -26.36 14.07
CA LEU A 345 7.91 -26.60 14.05
C LEU A 345 7.17 -25.39 13.47
N LEU A 346 6.27 -25.63 12.51
CA LEU A 346 5.30 -24.65 12.04
C LEU A 346 3.93 -24.91 12.66
N VAL A 347 3.37 -23.91 13.34
CA VAL A 347 1.99 -23.92 13.85
C VAL A 347 1.10 -23.15 12.88
N VAL A 348 0.15 -23.85 12.27
CA VAL A 348 -0.89 -23.24 11.43
C VAL A 348 -2.09 -22.90 12.30
N LEU A 349 -2.56 -21.65 12.25
CA LEU A 349 -3.78 -21.21 12.93
C LEU A 349 -4.77 -20.61 11.90
N ASP A 350 -5.80 -21.39 11.59
CA ASP A 350 -6.83 -21.06 10.60
C ASP A 350 -8.04 -20.41 11.28
N GLY A 351 -8.34 -19.16 10.94
CA GLY A 351 -9.50 -18.41 11.44
C GLY A 351 -9.51 -18.16 12.94
N PRO A 352 -8.47 -17.55 13.56
CA PRO A 352 -8.46 -17.22 14.99
C PRO A 352 -9.67 -16.40 15.45
N GLU A 353 -10.27 -15.61 14.57
CA GLU A 353 -11.48 -14.82 14.80
C GLU A 353 -12.75 -15.67 15.03
N GLU A 354 -12.71 -16.96 14.71
CA GLU A 354 -13.81 -17.91 14.97
C GLU A 354 -13.80 -18.47 16.40
N ALA A 355 -12.81 -18.07 17.21
CA ALA A 355 -12.68 -18.51 18.59
C ALA A 355 -13.93 -18.10 19.43
N PRO A 356 -14.37 -18.93 20.40
CA PRO A 356 -15.55 -18.63 21.22
C PRO A 356 -15.48 -17.33 22.03
N LEU A 357 -14.27 -16.80 22.25
CA LEU A 357 -14.00 -15.47 22.81
C LEU A 357 -12.88 -14.82 22.00
N ALA A 358 -12.92 -13.47 21.91
CA ALA A 358 -11.83 -12.72 21.32
C ALA A 358 -10.51 -13.02 22.04
N LEU A 359 -9.46 -13.31 21.26
CA LEU A 359 -8.13 -13.59 21.80
C LEU A 359 -7.60 -12.35 22.52
N SER A 360 -7.34 -12.48 23.82
CA SER A 360 -6.81 -11.36 24.61
C SER A 360 -5.40 -10.98 24.17
N ALA A 361 -5.02 -9.70 24.33
CA ALA A 361 -3.65 -9.24 24.08
C ALA A 361 -2.60 -10.07 24.85
N ARG A 362 -2.92 -10.49 26.08
CA ARG A 362 -2.05 -11.36 26.89
C ARG A 362 -1.82 -12.73 26.24
N TRP A 363 -2.88 -13.33 25.68
CA TRP A 363 -2.76 -14.62 24.98
C TRP A 363 -1.89 -14.47 23.73
N LEU A 364 -2.11 -13.39 22.95
CA LEU A 364 -1.35 -13.11 21.73
C LEU A 364 0.15 -12.87 22.04
N THR A 365 0.47 -12.07 23.05
CA THR A 365 1.86 -11.85 23.49
C THR A 365 2.50 -13.14 23.98
N GLY A 366 1.81 -13.90 24.85
CA GLY A 366 2.34 -15.18 25.35
C GLY A 366 2.54 -16.23 24.25
N ALA A 367 1.74 -16.19 23.18
CA ALA A 367 1.94 -17.03 22.00
C ALA A 367 3.23 -16.66 21.24
N LEU A 368 3.53 -15.37 21.07
CA LEU A 368 4.79 -14.92 20.46
C LEU A 368 6.01 -15.30 21.30
N GLU A 369 5.93 -15.11 22.62
CA GLU A 369 6.98 -15.51 23.56
C GLU A 369 7.24 -17.02 23.48
N TRP A 370 6.18 -17.83 23.42
CA TRP A 370 6.29 -19.29 23.28
C TRP A 370 6.95 -19.69 21.96
N LEU A 371 6.55 -19.08 20.83
CA LEU A 371 7.16 -19.35 19.52
C LEU A 371 8.66 -19.02 19.53
N GLY A 372 9.04 -17.88 20.09
CA GLY A 372 10.43 -17.46 20.22
C GLY A 372 11.25 -18.38 21.13
N ALA A 373 10.73 -18.70 22.32
CA ALA A 373 11.41 -19.54 23.31
C ALA A 373 11.73 -20.95 22.78
N HIS A 374 10.84 -21.53 21.97
CA HIS A 374 11.00 -22.89 21.45
C HIS A 374 11.42 -22.95 19.98
N ARG A 375 11.87 -21.83 19.39
CA ARG A 375 12.30 -21.72 17.98
C ARG A 375 11.26 -22.27 16.98
N ALA A 376 9.98 -22.06 17.30
CA ALA A 376 8.85 -22.42 16.47
C ALA A 376 8.38 -21.21 15.64
N ARG A 377 7.64 -21.48 14.57
CA ARG A 377 7.06 -20.47 13.68
C ARG A 377 5.55 -20.63 13.63
N ALA A 378 4.84 -19.55 13.33
CA ALA A 378 3.40 -19.59 13.12
C ALA A 378 3.01 -19.02 11.75
N LEU A 379 2.04 -19.68 11.13
CA LEU A 379 1.34 -19.19 9.96
C LEU A 379 -0.15 -19.07 10.30
N VAL A 380 -0.66 -17.86 10.29
CA VAL A 380 -2.04 -17.55 10.68
C VAL A 380 -2.79 -17.13 9.43
N ALA A 381 -4.01 -17.62 9.23
CA ALA A 381 -4.89 -17.02 8.23
C ALA A 381 -6.14 -16.44 8.88
N CYS A 382 -6.44 -15.17 8.58
CA CYS A 382 -7.57 -14.46 9.16
C CYS A 382 -8.13 -13.40 8.21
N ARG A 383 -9.31 -12.86 8.54
CA ARG A 383 -9.93 -11.77 7.78
C ARG A 383 -9.16 -10.48 8.01
N PRO A 384 -9.22 -9.52 7.08
CA PRO A 384 -8.79 -8.15 7.35
C PRO A 384 -9.47 -7.58 8.62
N ASP A 385 -10.68 -8.04 8.92
CA ASP A 385 -11.47 -7.68 10.12
C ASP A 385 -10.86 -8.25 11.40
N GLY A 386 -10.54 -9.55 11.37
CA GLY A 386 -9.91 -10.27 12.48
C GLY A 386 -8.48 -9.78 12.72
N TRP A 387 -7.77 -9.38 11.67
CA TRP A 387 -6.42 -8.83 11.75
C TRP A 387 -6.31 -7.63 12.69
N GLN A 388 -7.30 -6.74 12.67
CA GLN A 388 -7.30 -5.56 13.54
C GLN A 388 -7.36 -5.94 15.02
N GLN A 389 -7.97 -7.08 15.36
CA GLN A 389 -8.06 -7.60 16.72
C GLN A 389 -6.77 -8.29 17.19
N LEU A 390 -5.84 -8.60 16.27
CA LEU A 390 -4.60 -9.32 16.59
C LEU A 390 -3.47 -8.40 17.10
N GLY A 391 -3.73 -7.09 17.27
CA GLY A 391 -2.92 -6.13 18.04
C GLY A 391 -1.40 -6.39 18.06
N PRO A 392 -0.83 -6.99 19.13
CA PRO A 392 0.61 -7.27 19.26
C PRO A 392 1.24 -8.06 18.09
N TRP A 393 0.46 -8.91 17.42
CA TRP A 393 0.92 -9.67 16.26
C TRP A 393 1.12 -8.77 15.03
N ARG A 394 0.42 -7.62 14.95
CA ARG A 394 0.53 -6.71 13.80
C ARG A 394 1.92 -6.12 13.63
N SER A 395 2.58 -5.81 14.73
CA SER A 395 3.95 -5.28 14.74
C SER A 395 5.02 -6.34 14.47
N ALA A 396 4.72 -7.62 14.72
CA ALA A 396 5.69 -8.71 14.64
C ALA A 396 5.56 -9.57 13.37
N ALA A 397 4.44 -9.49 12.65
CA ALA A 397 4.15 -10.38 11.54
C ALA A 397 4.53 -9.80 10.18
N ARG A 398 4.91 -10.69 9.27
CA ARG A 398 4.83 -10.45 7.83
C ARG A 398 3.40 -10.72 7.35
N ALA A 399 2.71 -9.67 6.88
CA ALA A 399 1.35 -9.78 6.34
C ALA A 399 1.37 -10.00 4.81
N LEU A 400 0.64 -11.00 4.34
CA LEU A 400 0.41 -11.34 2.94
C LEU A 400 -1.08 -11.21 2.63
N TRP A 401 -1.44 -10.67 1.48
CA TRP A 401 -2.83 -10.41 1.11
C TRP A 401 -3.27 -11.28 -0.06
N LEU A 402 -4.39 -11.98 0.11
CA LEU A 402 -5.08 -12.72 -0.94
C LEU A 402 -6.22 -11.89 -1.50
N GLY A 403 -6.09 -11.54 -2.78
CA GLY A 403 -7.17 -10.92 -3.54
C GLY A 403 -8.09 -11.94 -4.23
N PRO A 404 -8.98 -11.48 -5.12
CA PRO A 404 -9.55 -12.32 -6.17
C PRO A 404 -8.45 -13.02 -6.98
N LEU A 405 -8.74 -14.19 -7.56
CA LEU A 405 -7.83 -14.85 -8.49
C LEU A 405 -7.60 -13.94 -9.71
N THR A 406 -6.36 -13.91 -10.18
CA THR A 406 -6.05 -13.30 -11.48
C THR A 406 -6.82 -13.99 -12.60
N ASP A 407 -7.08 -13.29 -13.70
CA ASP A 407 -7.87 -13.85 -14.83
C ASP A 407 -7.32 -15.21 -15.31
N ASP A 408 -5.99 -15.33 -15.40
CA ASP A 408 -5.33 -16.60 -15.76
C ASP A 408 -5.58 -17.72 -14.76
N ALA A 409 -5.51 -17.42 -13.46
CA ALA A 409 -5.74 -18.39 -12.40
C ALA A 409 -7.24 -18.76 -12.32
N ALA A 410 -8.13 -17.78 -12.47
CA ALA A 410 -9.57 -17.97 -12.55
C ALA A 410 -9.95 -18.84 -13.75
N ALA A 411 -9.38 -18.61 -14.93
CA ALA A 411 -9.62 -19.40 -16.13
C ALA A 411 -9.13 -20.85 -15.97
N ARG A 412 -7.95 -21.08 -15.34
CA ARG A 412 -7.47 -22.43 -15.01
C ARG A 412 -8.41 -23.14 -14.05
N ALA A 413 -8.86 -22.45 -13.00
CA ALA A 413 -9.82 -22.98 -12.04
C ALA A 413 -11.17 -23.33 -12.72
N GLY A 414 -11.71 -22.42 -13.53
CA GLY A 414 -12.95 -22.61 -14.28
C GLY A 414 -12.89 -23.83 -15.21
N ARG A 415 -11.79 -24.00 -15.96
CA ARG A 415 -11.58 -25.21 -16.79
C ARG A 415 -11.57 -26.49 -15.97
N ARG A 416 -10.92 -26.50 -14.80
CA ARG A 416 -10.89 -27.65 -13.89
C ARG A 416 -12.29 -28.01 -13.39
N TYR A 417 -13.12 -27.02 -13.10
CA TYR A 417 -14.51 -27.22 -12.68
C TYR A 417 -15.50 -27.41 -13.84
N GLY A 418 -15.05 -27.39 -15.10
CA GLY A 418 -15.89 -27.57 -16.28
C GLY A 418 -16.85 -26.41 -16.56
N LEU A 419 -16.49 -25.19 -16.14
CA LEU A 419 -17.32 -23.99 -16.25
C LEU A 419 -17.09 -23.26 -17.59
N PRO A 420 -18.15 -22.92 -18.33
CA PRO A 420 -18.04 -22.01 -19.47
C PRO A 420 -17.86 -20.55 -18.97
N GLU A 421 -17.24 -19.71 -19.80
CA GLU A 421 -16.88 -18.31 -19.45
C GLU A 421 -18.06 -17.44 -18.96
N PRO A 422 -19.29 -17.53 -19.52
CA PRO A 422 -20.42 -16.75 -19.02
C PRO A 422 -21.16 -17.37 -17.82
N PHE A 423 -20.69 -18.47 -17.23
CA PHE A 423 -21.45 -19.14 -16.15
C PHE A 423 -21.59 -18.29 -14.88
N LEU A 424 -20.56 -17.50 -14.57
CA LEU A 424 -20.55 -16.55 -13.44
C LEU A 424 -20.50 -15.11 -13.96
N GLY A 425 -21.20 -14.22 -13.28
CA GLY A 425 -21.12 -12.77 -13.49
C GLY A 425 -19.70 -12.23 -13.24
N PRO A 426 -19.32 -11.07 -13.84
CA PRO A 426 -17.94 -10.55 -13.81
C PRO A 426 -17.33 -10.42 -12.40
N ALA A 427 -18.12 -9.99 -11.40
CA ALA A 427 -17.68 -9.83 -10.02
C ALA A 427 -17.27 -11.15 -9.34
N ASP A 428 -17.79 -12.28 -9.82
CA ASP A 428 -17.65 -13.59 -9.19
C ASP A 428 -16.69 -14.53 -9.93
N ARG A 429 -16.28 -14.18 -11.16
CA ARG A 429 -15.38 -15.00 -12.00
C ARG A 429 -14.03 -15.27 -11.33
N GLY A 430 -13.49 -14.29 -10.61
CA GLY A 430 -12.23 -14.42 -9.88
C GLY A 430 -12.37 -15.02 -8.47
N HIS A 431 -13.57 -15.36 -8.01
CA HIS A 431 -13.79 -15.72 -6.62
C HIS A 431 -13.67 -17.24 -6.37
N PRO A 432 -12.70 -17.72 -5.56
CA PRO A 432 -12.43 -19.15 -5.41
C PRO A 432 -13.62 -19.98 -4.92
N LEU A 433 -14.34 -19.51 -3.91
CA LEU A 433 -15.53 -20.23 -3.43
C LEU A 433 -16.61 -20.29 -4.50
N ALA A 434 -16.85 -19.20 -5.24
CA ALA A 434 -17.90 -19.16 -6.25
C ALA A 434 -17.62 -20.16 -7.38
N LEU A 435 -16.38 -20.22 -7.85
CA LEU A 435 -15.95 -21.20 -8.86
C LEU A 435 -16.15 -22.64 -8.39
N ARG A 436 -15.86 -22.96 -7.12
CA ARG A 436 -16.07 -24.30 -6.56
C ARG A 436 -17.56 -24.66 -6.51
N LEU A 437 -18.41 -23.78 -5.96
CA LEU A 437 -19.84 -24.03 -5.85
C LEU A 437 -20.53 -24.10 -7.23
N ALA A 438 -20.09 -23.25 -8.16
CA ALA A 438 -20.51 -23.30 -9.56
C ALA A 438 -20.12 -24.64 -10.21
N GLY A 439 -18.91 -25.16 -9.92
CA GLY A 439 -18.47 -26.48 -10.36
C GLY A 439 -19.37 -27.61 -9.85
N ASP A 440 -19.77 -27.56 -8.58
CA ASP A 440 -20.72 -28.52 -7.99
C ASP A 440 -22.08 -28.47 -8.72
N LEU A 441 -22.61 -27.27 -8.98
CA LEU A 441 -23.87 -27.09 -9.73
C LEU A 441 -23.77 -27.58 -11.16
N ARG A 442 -22.67 -27.27 -11.83
CA ARG A 442 -22.38 -27.72 -13.19
C ARG A 442 -22.31 -29.25 -13.26
N GLY A 443 -21.62 -29.87 -12.31
CA GLY A 443 -21.54 -31.33 -12.16
C GLY A 443 -22.89 -31.98 -11.87
N ALA A 444 -23.83 -31.25 -11.26
CA ALA A 444 -25.19 -31.69 -11.01
C ALA A 444 -26.16 -31.47 -12.20
N GLY A 445 -25.69 -30.88 -13.30
CA GLY A 445 -26.48 -30.67 -14.53
C GLY A 445 -27.09 -29.28 -14.69
N VAL A 446 -26.66 -28.28 -13.91
CA VAL A 446 -27.06 -26.87 -14.13
C VAL A 446 -26.27 -26.30 -15.30
N HIS A 447 -26.96 -25.73 -16.29
CA HIS A 447 -26.35 -25.28 -17.55
C HIS A 447 -26.47 -23.78 -17.82
N GLY A 448 -27.41 -23.07 -17.18
CA GLY A 448 -27.61 -21.64 -17.35
C GLY A 448 -26.59 -20.80 -16.57
N PRO A 449 -26.37 -19.53 -16.96
CA PRO A 449 -25.57 -18.60 -16.18
C PRO A 449 -26.26 -18.28 -14.85
N VAL A 450 -25.45 -18.01 -13.84
CA VAL A 450 -25.90 -17.53 -12.53
C VAL A 450 -25.68 -16.02 -12.48
N ALA A 451 -26.74 -15.27 -12.18
CA ALA A 451 -26.75 -13.81 -12.25
C ALA A 451 -25.89 -13.17 -11.15
N ASP A 452 -26.01 -13.68 -9.92
CA ASP A 452 -25.28 -13.15 -8.76
C ASP A 452 -24.93 -14.21 -7.70
N ARG A 453 -24.19 -13.77 -6.68
CA ARG A 453 -23.73 -14.61 -5.57
C ARG A 453 -24.86 -15.22 -4.73
N GLY A 454 -25.98 -14.51 -4.59
CA GLY A 454 -27.14 -14.97 -3.84
C GLY A 454 -27.81 -16.15 -4.55
N GLU A 455 -28.05 -16.01 -5.86
CA GLU A 455 -28.59 -17.09 -6.70
C GLU A 455 -27.67 -18.32 -6.69
N LEU A 456 -26.34 -18.11 -6.69
CA LEU A 456 -25.37 -19.19 -6.57
C LEU A 456 -25.53 -19.97 -5.25
N PHE A 457 -25.66 -19.24 -4.14
CA PHE A 457 -25.82 -19.85 -2.82
C PHE A 457 -27.16 -20.55 -2.63
N ASP A 458 -28.25 -19.98 -3.16
CA ASP A 458 -29.57 -20.61 -3.19
C ASP A 458 -29.55 -21.91 -3.99
N GLY A 459 -29.01 -21.88 -5.22
CA GLY A 459 -28.90 -23.06 -6.07
C GLY A 459 -28.04 -24.16 -5.43
N TRP A 460 -26.93 -23.79 -4.79
CA TRP A 460 -26.08 -24.75 -4.08
C TRP A 460 -26.76 -25.32 -2.82
N LEU A 461 -27.51 -24.50 -2.06
CA LEU A 461 -28.32 -24.97 -0.94
C LEU A 461 -29.35 -26.00 -1.40
N ASP A 462 -30.04 -25.75 -2.52
CA ASP A 462 -31.01 -26.68 -3.10
C ASP A 462 -30.35 -28.01 -3.50
N LEU A 463 -29.20 -27.96 -4.16
CA LEU A 463 -28.42 -29.14 -4.51
C LEU A 463 -27.98 -29.94 -3.27
N ALA A 464 -27.50 -29.26 -2.24
CA ALA A 464 -27.08 -29.90 -1.00
C ALA A 464 -28.28 -30.55 -0.28
N CYS A 465 -29.43 -29.87 -0.21
CA CYS A 465 -30.66 -30.40 0.35
C CYS A 465 -31.16 -31.64 -0.39
N LEU A 466 -31.12 -31.64 -1.73
CA LEU A 466 -31.45 -32.80 -2.57
C LEU A 466 -30.49 -33.96 -2.32
N THR A 467 -29.20 -33.69 -2.15
CA THR A 467 -28.19 -34.74 -1.94
C THR A 467 -28.32 -35.36 -0.54
N VAL A 468 -28.56 -34.55 0.49
CA VAL A 468 -28.89 -35.05 1.84
C VAL A 468 -30.19 -35.85 1.80
N ALA A 469 -31.24 -35.36 1.14
CA ALA A 469 -32.51 -36.07 0.97
C ALA A 469 -32.32 -37.45 0.34
N ARG A 470 -31.48 -37.57 -0.70
CA ARG A 470 -31.13 -38.85 -1.33
C ARG A 470 -30.40 -39.81 -0.39
N ARG A 471 -29.56 -39.31 0.53
CA ARG A 471 -28.84 -40.14 1.51
C ARG A 471 -29.74 -40.66 2.63
N ILE A 472 -30.75 -39.90 3.04
CA ILE A 472 -31.68 -40.28 4.11
C ILE A 472 -32.92 -41.01 3.60
N ALA A 473 -33.21 -40.94 2.29
CA ALA A 473 -34.36 -41.60 1.70
C ALA A 473 -34.34 -43.12 1.98
N PRO A 474 -35.45 -43.70 2.47
CA PRO A 474 -35.51 -45.12 2.81
C PRO A 474 -35.44 -46.00 1.55
N VAL A 475 -34.71 -47.11 1.62
CA VAL A 475 -34.62 -48.13 0.55
C VAL A 475 -34.83 -49.51 1.15
N ALA A 476 -35.45 -50.41 0.38
CA ALA A 476 -35.52 -51.82 0.71
C ALA A 476 -34.09 -52.40 0.82
N GLY A 477 -33.65 -52.75 2.04
CA GLY A 477 -32.33 -53.33 2.32
C GLY A 477 -31.32 -52.42 3.05
N GLY A 478 -31.68 -51.19 3.43
CA GLY A 478 -30.86 -50.33 4.29
C GLY A 478 -30.53 -48.94 3.70
N GLN A 479 -29.62 -48.21 4.35
CA GLN A 479 -29.24 -46.85 3.93
C GLN A 479 -28.35 -46.85 2.68
N ARG A 480 -28.60 -45.91 1.74
CA ARG A 480 -27.78 -45.72 0.54
C ARG A 480 -26.39 -45.16 0.88
N ARG A 481 -25.35 -45.69 0.24
CA ARG A 481 -24.04 -45.05 0.12
C ARG A 481 -23.96 -44.37 -1.25
N HIS A 482 -24.46 -43.14 -1.36
CA HIS A 482 -24.31 -42.36 -2.58
C HIS A 482 -22.92 -41.68 -2.59
N ARG A 483 -22.24 -41.70 -3.74
CA ARG A 483 -20.97 -41.00 -3.97
C ARG A 483 -21.28 -39.75 -4.81
N ARG A 484 -20.80 -38.57 -4.40
CA ARG A 484 -20.98 -37.31 -5.12
C ARG A 484 -20.59 -37.52 -6.60
N GLY A 485 -21.48 -37.20 -7.55
CA GLY A 485 -21.27 -37.39 -8.99
C GLY A 485 -21.60 -38.77 -9.59
N GLY A 486 -22.19 -39.71 -8.85
CA GLY A 486 -22.63 -41.01 -9.39
C GLY A 486 -23.92 -40.93 -10.24
N PRO A 487 -24.14 -41.86 -11.19
CA PRO A 487 -25.38 -41.90 -11.98
C PRO A 487 -26.60 -42.15 -11.08
N VAL A 488 -27.70 -41.46 -11.39
CA VAL A 488 -28.98 -41.58 -10.68
C VAL A 488 -29.48 -43.03 -10.83
N PRO A 489 -29.66 -43.78 -9.73
CA PRO A 489 -30.16 -45.15 -9.83
C PRO A 489 -31.63 -45.15 -10.32
N PRO A 490 -32.04 -46.11 -11.16
CA PRO A 490 -33.42 -46.20 -11.62
C PRO A 490 -34.37 -46.51 -10.46
N GLY A 491 -35.50 -45.80 -10.39
CA GLY A 491 -36.55 -45.99 -9.37
C GLY A 491 -36.61 -44.95 -8.24
N GLU A 492 -36.05 -43.75 -8.40
CA GLU A 492 -36.22 -42.65 -7.43
C GLU A 492 -37.63 -42.04 -7.47
N ASP A 493 -38.34 -42.00 -6.33
CA ASP A 493 -39.54 -41.17 -6.19
C ASP A 493 -39.13 -39.69 -6.05
N ALA A 494 -39.14 -38.99 -7.18
CA ALA A 494 -38.82 -37.57 -7.26
C ALA A 494 -39.71 -36.70 -6.34
N LYS A 495 -40.97 -37.09 -6.12
CA LYS A 495 -41.88 -36.34 -5.24
C LYS A 495 -41.49 -36.50 -3.78
N GLN A 496 -41.12 -37.71 -3.36
CA GLN A 496 -40.61 -37.95 -2.01
C GLN A 496 -39.31 -37.20 -1.76
N LEU A 497 -38.36 -37.25 -2.71
CA LEU A 497 -37.08 -36.54 -2.58
C LEU A 497 -37.25 -35.03 -2.48
N ARG A 498 -38.13 -34.43 -3.29
CA ARG A 498 -38.46 -33.00 -3.18
C ARG A 498 -39.03 -32.63 -1.81
N ARG A 499 -39.95 -33.42 -1.27
CA ARG A 499 -40.51 -33.18 0.07
C ARG A 499 -39.45 -33.29 1.16
N LEU A 500 -38.57 -34.31 1.08
CA LEU A 500 -37.47 -34.46 2.02
C LEU A 500 -36.46 -33.31 1.92
N ALA A 501 -36.13 -32.86 0.70
CA ALA A 501 -35.24 -31.72 0.49
C ALA A 501 -35.81 -30.44 1.12
N VAL A 502 -37.11 -30.18 0.98
CA VAL A 502 -37.79 -29.05 1.66
C VAL A 502 -37.68 -29.16 3.19
N VAL A 503 -37.80 -30.37 3.75
CA VAL A 503 -37.63 -30.60 5.21
C VAL A 503 -36.18 -30.34 5.63
N VAL A 504 -35.20 -30.78 4.83
CA VAL A 504 -33.77 -30.51 5.07
C VAL A 504 -33.50 -29.01 5.04
N ALA A 505 -33.99 -28.30 4.01
CA ALA A 505 -33.88 -26.85 3.90
C ALA A 505 -34.48 -26.15 5.12
N GLY A 506 -35.70 -26.52 5.53
CA GLY A 506 -36.34 -25.96 6.72
C GLY A 506 -35.50 -26.14 8.01
N ARG A 507 -34.89 -27.31 8.19
CA ARG A 507 -33.99 -27.58 9.33
C ARG A 507 -32.68 -26.80 9.26
N LEU A 508 -32.13 -26.56 8.07
CA LEU A 508 -30.94 -25.74 7.87
C LEU A 508 -31.23 -24.26 8.14
N HIS A 509 -32.38 -23.73 7.68
CA HIS A 509 -32.81 -22.39 8.03
C HIS A 509 -33.03 -22.23 9.54
N GLU A 510 -33.61 -23.23 10.21
CA GLU A 510 -33.74 -23.23 11.67
C GLU A 510 -32.37 -23.30 12.37
N ALA A 511 -31.44 -24.12 11.89
CA ALA A 511 -30.06 -24.13 12.39
C ALA A 511 -29.41 -22.76 12.27
N ALA A 512 -29.59 -22.07 11.14
CA ALA A 512 -29.06 -20.74 10.92
C ALA A 512 -29.64 -19.70 11.88
N ARG A 513 -30.94 -19.79 12.22
CA ARG A 513 -31.57 -18.95 13.27
C ARG A 513 -30.93 -19.16 14.64
N LEU A 514 -30.72 -20.42 15.03
CA LEU A 514 -30.10 -20.75 16.33
C LEU A 514 -28.63 -20.29 16.39
N MET A 515 -27.90 -20.33 15.27
CA MET A 515 -26.54 -19.81 15.15
C MET A 515 -26.44 -18.28 15.31
N LEU A 516 -27.53 -17.53 15.11
CA LEU A 516 -27.55 -16.09 15.40
C LEU A 516 -27.57 -15.80 16.92
N GLY A 517 -28.23 -16.67 17.70
CA GLY A 517 -28.31 -16.54 19.15
C GLY A 517 -27.01 -16.90 19.89
N ALA A 518 -26.10 -17.63 19.23
CA ALA A 518 -24.76 -17.89 19.73
C ALA A 518 -23.80 -16.77 19.26
N GLY A 519 -23.19 -16.05 20.20
CA GLY A 519 -22.30 -14.91 19.90
C GLY A 519 -21.09 -15.29 19.01
N ASP A 520 -20.65 -16.54 19.07
CA ASP A 520 -19.56 -17.08 18.24
C ASP A 520 -20.04 -17.56 16.86
N GLY A 521 -21.34 -17.80 16.64
CA GLY A 521 -21.90 -18.27 15.38
C GLY A 521 -21.90 -19.79 15.20
N ALA A 522 -21.62 -20.54 16.26
CA ALA A 522 -21.70 -22.00 16.24
C ALA A 522 -23.09 -22.49 16.64
N LEU A 523 -23.53 -23.60 16.03
CA LEU A 523 -24.70 -24.36 16.48
C LEU A 523 -24.27 -25.30 17.62
N PRO A 524 -24.85 -25.17 18.83
CA PRO A 524 -24.52 -26.06 19.94
C PRO A 524 -24.75 -27.54 19.58
N ALA A 525 -23.92 -28.45 20.08
CA ALA A 525 -24.05 -29.88 19.78
C ALA A 525 -25.44 -30.44 20.09
N ALA A 526 -26.06 -30.03 21.20
CA ALA A 526 -27.42 -30.44 21.56
C ALA A 526 -28.48 -29.99 20.55
N GLU A 527 -28.34 -28.77 20.01
CA GLU A 527 -29.24 -28.26 18.96
C GLU A 527 -29.01 -28.94 17.61
N PHE A 528 -27.74 -29.25 17.29
CA PHE A 528 -27.42 -30.06 16.12
C PHE A 528 -28.08 -31.45 16.20
N ASP A 529 -27.95 -32.14 17.33
CA ASP A 529 -28.53 -33.47 17.51
C ASP A 529 -30.08 -33.44 17.49
N ARG A 530 -30.69 -32.35 17.98
CA ARG A 530 -32.15 -32.11 17.89
C ARG A 530 -32.61 -31.93 16.44
N LEU A 531 -31.90 -31.11 15.66
CA LEU A 531 -32.26 -30.82 14.27
C LEU A 531 -31.88 -31.96 13.33
N PHE A 532 -30.77 -32.65 13.56
CA PHE A 532 -30.22 -33.70 12.71
C PHE A 532 -29.91 -34.96 13.53
N PRO A 533 -30.93 -35.75 13.89
CA PRO A 533 -30.74 -36.91 14.75
C PRO A 533 -29.85 -37.98 14.09
N ALA A 534 -29.10 -38.73 14.91
CA ALA A 534 -28.34 -39.89 14.44
C ALA A 534 -29.28 -40.97 13.86
N ALA A 535 -30.47 -41.13 14.45
CA ALA A 535 -31.52 -42.01 13.94
C ALA A 535 -31.95 -41.60 12.53
N GLY A 536 -32.07 -42.57 11.62
CA GLY A 536 -32.39 -42.30 10.21
C GLY A 536 -31.23 -41.71 9.39
N GLY A 537 -30.03 -41.52 9.98
CA GLY A 537 -28.83 -41.14 9.26
C GLY A 537 -28.68 -39.64 8.95
N TRP A 538 -29.47 -38.75 9.55
CA TRP A 538 -29.44 -37.31 9.27
C TRP A 538 -28.08 -36.68 9.62
N ALA A 539 -27.61 -36.88 10.85
CA ALA A 539 -26.31 -36.36 11.29
C ALA A 539 -25.18 -36.79 10.35
N ARG A 540 -25.18 -38.06 9.94
CA ARG A 540 -24.19 -38.62 9.01
C ARG A 540 -24.30 -37.95 7.64
N ALA A 541 -25.51 -37.83 7.08
CA ALA A 541 -25.73 -37.24 5.77
C ALA A 541 -25.29 -35.77 5.71
N VAL A 542 -25.60 -34.98 6.73
CA VAL A 542 -25.20 -33.55 6.82
C VAL A 542 -23.69 -33.40 6.93
N ARG A 543 -23.03 -34.27 7.70
CA ARG A 543 -21.55 -34.27 7.83
C ARG A 543 -20.85 -34.77 6.58
N GLU A 544 -21.39 -35.78 5.90
CA GLU A 544 -20.85 -36.31 4.64
C GLU A 544 -21.06 -35.37 3.45
N GLU A 545 -22.11 -34.53 3.48
CA GLU A 545 -22.27 -33.43 2.52
C GLU A 545 -21.54 -32.15 2.93
N HIS A 546 -20.84 -32.17 4.07
CA HIS A 546 -20.06 -31.05 4.57
C HIS A 546 -20.87 -29.75 4.65
N LEU A 547 -22.15 -29.84 5.02
CA LEU A 547 -22.97 -28.64 5.25
C LEU A 547 -22.62 -28.00 6.59
N LEU A 548 -22.56 -28.85 7.62
CA LEU A 548 -22.18 -28.48 8.99
C LEU A 548 -21.04 -29.37 9.47
N VAL A 549 -19.92 -28.76 9.86
CA VAL A 549 -18.70 -29.45 10.32
C VAL A 549 -18.50 -29.24 11.82
N PRO A 550 -17.93 -30.22 12.54
CA PRO A 550 -17.57 -30.04 13.94
C PRO A 550 -16.58 -28.89 14.12
N ALA A 551 -16.88 -28.00 15.06
CA ALA A 551 -16.08 -26.82 15.38
C ALA A 551 -16.21 -26.52 16.88
N GLY A 552 -15.13 -26.69 17.64
CA GLY A 552 -15.16 -26.57 19.10
C GLY A 552 -16.17 -27.52 19.75
N ALA A 553 -17.09 -26.97 20.57
CA ALA A 553 -18.14 -27.73 21.25
C ALA A 553 -19.45 -27.87 20.43
N GLY A 554 -19.46 -27.42 19.17
CA GLY A 554 -20.64 -27.38 18.32
C GLY A 554 -20.34 -27.66 16.86
N HIS A 555 -21.15 -27.08 15.98
CA HIS A 555 -21.03 -27.21 14.53
C HIS A 555 -21.10 -25.83 13.85
N ARG A 556 -20.35 -25.65 12.77
CA ARG A 556 -20.39 -24.45 11.92
C ARG A 556 -20.63 -24.83 10.47
N ALA A 557 -21.06 -23.86 9.67
CA ALA A 557 -21.06 -24.02 8.22
C ALA A 557 -19.63 -24.33 7.73
N ALA A 558 -19.50 -25.28 6.81
CA ALA A 558 -18.21 -25.63 6.24
C ALA A 558 -17.55 -24.50 5.43
N HIS A 559 -18.40 -23.72 4.76
CA HIS A 559 -18.01 -22.53 4.02
C HIS A 559 -18.49 -21.31 4.78
N GLU A 560 -17.55 -20.51 5.27
CA GLU A 560 -17.80 -19.30 6.07
C GLU A 560 -18.80 -18.36 5.38
N GLU A 561 -18.48 -17.91 4.16
CA GLU A 561 -19.29 -16.94 3.38
C GLU A 561 -20.73 -17.44 3.14
N TRP A 562 -20.90 -18.72 2.79
CA TRP A 562 -22.23 -19.31 2.60
C TRP A 562 -23.00 -19.40 3.92
N GLY A 563 -22.33 -19.75 5.02
CA GLY A 563 -22.93 -19.77 6.35
C GLY A 563 -23.40 -18.38 6.79
N GLU A 564 -22.59 -17.35 6.53
CA GLU A 564 -22.95 -15.95 6.81
C GLU A 564 -24.14 -15.50 5.97
N TRP A 565 -24.16 -15.86 4.68
CA TRP A 565 -25.30 -15.60 3.81
C TRP A 565 -26.58 -16.26 4.34
N LEU A 566 -26.54 -17.55 4.69
CA LEU A 566 -27.70 -18.28 5.21
C LEU A 566 -28.21 -17.72 6.54
N GLN A 567 -27.30 -17.35 7.44
CA GLN A 567 -27.65 -16.72 8.73
C GLN A 567 -28.26 -15.34 8.52
N SER A 568 -27.70 -14.56 7.60
CA SER A 568 -28.19 -13.21 7.37
C SER A 568 -29.67 -13.23 6.93
N LEU A 569 -30.14 -14.27 6.22
CA LEU A 569 -31.54 -14.40 5.78
C LEU A 569 -32.54 -14.29 6.94
N HIS A 570 -32.10 -14.59 8.16
CA HIS A 570 -32.92 -14.57 9.36
C HIS A 570 -32.50 -13.52 10.38
N LEU A 571 -31.51 -12.67 10.07
CA LEU A 571 -31.08 -11.62 10.98
C LEU A 571 -32.16 -10.54 11.07
N ASP A 572 -32.61 -10.26 12.29
CA ASP A 572 -33.33 -9.01 12.59
C ASP A 572 -32.31 -7.87 12.58
N LEU A 573 -32.18 -7.22 11.41
CA LEU A 573 -31.24 -6.14 11.19
C LEU A 573 -31.46 -4.96 12.14
N ASP A 574 -32.72 -4.68 12.50
CA ASP A 574 -33.03 -3.56 13.37
C ASP A 574 -32.55 -3.78 14.81
N ALA A 575 -32.83 -4.96 15.35
CA ALA A 575 -32.34 -5.38 16.66
C ALA A 575 -30.80 -5.48 16.66
N ALA A 576 -30.21 -6.02 15.59
CA ALA A 576 -28.76 -6.12 15.45
C ALA A 576 -28.08 -4.74 15.46
N LEU A 577 -28.60 -3.77 14.70
CA LEU A 577 -28.04 -2.42 14.67
C LEU A 577 -28.19 -1.70 16.02
N ARG A 578 -29.31 -1.87 16.74
CA ARG A 578 -29.47 -1.32 18.10
C ARG A 578 -28.36 -1.79 19.04
N LEU A 579 -28.08 -3.10 18.99
CA LEU A 579 -27.03 -3.72 19.78
C LEU A 579 -25.62 -3.27 19.37
N LEU A 580 -25.31 -3.29 18.07
CA LEU A 580 -23.96 -3.06 17.56
C LEU A 580 -23.55 -1.58 17.54
N LEU A 581 -24.52 -0.67 17.38
CA LEU A 581 -24.31 0.78 17.36
C LEU A 581 -24.49 1.42 18.74
N ALA A 582 -24.69 0.60 19.80
CA ALA A 582 -24.89 1.03 21.18
C ALA A 582 -26.03 2.06 21.35
N GLU A 583 -27.16 1.85 20.67
CA GLU A 583 -28.28 2.79 20.69
C GLU A 583 -29.14 2.68 21.96
N GLU A 584 -29.02 1.59 22.73
CA GLU A 584 -29.83 1.34 23.93
C GLU A 584 -29.38 2.16 25.15
N ASP A 585 -28.11 2.60 25.24
CA ASP A 585 -27.61 3.39 26.37
C ASP A 585 -28.08 4.86 26.36
N ALA A 586 -28.63 5.35 25.24
CA ALA A 586 -29.08 6.73 25.10
C ALA A 586 -30.53 6.99 25.57
N THR A 587 -31.31 5.94 25.86
CA THR A 587 -32.73 6.06 26.25
C THR A 587 -33.03 5.73 27.71
N ALA A 588 -32.02 5.36 28.50
CA ALA A 588 -32.17 5.05 29.92
C ALA A 588 -32.37 6.30 30.83
N ASP A 589 -32.22 7.52 30.30
CA ASP A 589 -32.38 8.78 31.05
C ASP A 589 -33.72 9.51 30.82
N ALA A 590 -34.72 8.85 30.20
CA ALA A 590 -36.08 9.39 30.11
C ALA A 590 -37.02 8.72 31.14
N PRO A 591 -37.63 9.46 32.09
CA PRO A 591 -38.65 8.90 32.97
C PRO A 591 -39.97 8.77 32.19
N GLY A 592 -40.22 7.60 31.61
CA GLY A 592 -41.42 7.33 30.80
C GLY A 592 -42.08 5.98 31.11
N ASP A 593 -43.21 6.06 31.82
CA ASP A 593 -44.38 5.15 31.89
C ASP A 593 -44.17 3.61 32.01
N PRO A 594 -44.49 2.99 33.16
CA PRO A 594 -44.37 1.55 33.39
C PRO A 594 -45.45 0.67 32.73
N THR A 595 -46.32 1.19 31.87
CA THR A 595 -47.50 0.42 31.37
C THR A 595 -47.37 -0.22 29.99
N ALA A 596 -46.25 -0.05 29.27
CA ALA A 596 -46.07 -0.62 27.92
C ALA A 596 -45.16 -1.87 27.84
N ARG A 597 -45.00 -2.62 28.94
CA ARG A 597 -44.32 -3.94 28.93
C ARG A 597 -45.35 -5.06 28.83
N ASN A 598 -45.84 -5.36 27.63
CA ASN A 598 -46.50 -6.64 27.34
C ASN A 598 -46.56 -6.92 25.82
N VAL A 599 -45.41 -7.33 25.26
CA VAL A 599 -45.35 -8.39 24.24
C VAL A 599 -44.13 -9.27 24.60
N LEU A 600 -44.40 -10.53 24.96
CA LEU A 600 -43.43 -11.51 25.47
C LEU A 600 -42.21 -11.74 24.56
N PRO A 601 -41.00 -11.95 25.12
CA PRO A 601 -40.02 -12.88 24.57
C PRO A 601 -40.33 -14.32 25.04
N PRO A 602 -40.12 -15.38 24.22
CA PRO A 602 -40.23 -16.74 24.72
C PRO A 602 -39.06 -17.05 25.66
N ALA A 603 -39.42 -17.58 26.81
CA ALA A 603 -38.52 -18.04 27.85
C ALA A 603 -37.62 -19.19 27.36
N ALA A 604 -36.30 -19.00 27.51
CA ALA A 604 -35.41 -20.08 27.90
C ALA A 604 -34.76 -19.68 29.23
N VAL A 605 -35.10 -20.48 30.25
CA VAL A 605 -34.78 -20.28 31.65
C VAL A 605 -33.27 -20.43 31.88
N GLY A 606 -32.67 -19.40 32.50
CA GLY A 606 -31.55 -19.59 33.42
C GLY A 606 -30.12 -19.51 32.87
N VAL A 607 -29.70 -18.37 32.32
CA VAL A 607 -28.32 -17.84 32.52
C VAL A 607 -28.35 -16.30 32.41
N LYS A 608 -28.64 -15.59 33.52
CA LYS A 608 -28.26 -14.17 33.64
C LYS A 608 -26.72 -14.13 33.76
N GLY A 609 -26.05 -14.07 32.61
CA GLY A 609 -24.58 -14.06 32.52
C GLY A 609 -23.98 -14.30 31.13
N ARG A 610 -24.77 -14.34 30.05
CA ARG A 610 -24.28 -14.62 28.68
C ARG A 610 -24.72 -13.59 27.64
N GLN A 611 -24.64 -12.29 27.95
CA GLN A 611 -24.56 -11.28 26.87
C GLN A 611 -23.09 -11.17 26.45
N GLY A 612 -22.61 -12.15 25.68
CA GLY A 612 -21.28 -12.09 25.08
C GLY A 612 -21.27 -11.04 23.98
N ALA A 613 -20.24 -10.19 23.94
CA ALA A 613 -20.04 -9.23 22.86
C ALA A 613 -20.06 -9.94 21.50
N VAL A 614 -20.75 -9.35 20.51
CA VAL A 614 -20.78 -9.89 19.14
C VAL A 614 -19.39 -9.71 18.52
N GLY A 615 -18.76 -10.83 18.14
CA GLY A 615 -17.43 -10.78 17.52
C GLY A 615 -17.47 -10.10 16.14
N ARG A 616 -16.44 -9.29 15.83
CA ARG A 616 -16.26 -8.61 14.52
C ARG A 616 -16.26 -9.56 13.32
N ALA A 617 -15.92 -10.84 13.53
CA ALA A 617 -16.04 -11.89 12.52
C ALA A 617 -17.46 -12.03 11.95
N ARG A 618 -18.49 -11.60 12.68
CA ARG A 618 -19.90 -11.67 12.23
C ARG A 618 -20.31 -10.54 11.28
N VAL A 619 -19.37 -9.68 10.87
CA VAL A 619 -19.68 -8.56 9.99
C VAL A 619 -20.29 -9.00 8.66
N GLY A 620 -19.88 -10.14 8.10
CA GLY A 620 -20.46 -10.68 6.87
C GLY A 620 -21.96 -10.99 6.98
N VAL A 621 -22.44 -11.39 8.16
CA VAL A 621 -23.87 -11.65 8.42
C VAL A 621 -24.67 -10.34 8.35
N VAL A 622 -24.16 -9.28 8.98
CA VAL A 622 -24.86 -7.99 9.04
C VAL A 622 -24.80 -7.27 7.70
N THR A 623 -23.66 -7.32 7.00
CA THR A 623 -23.53 -6.75 5.66
C THR A 623 -24.37 -7.51 4.64
N GLY A 624 -24.47 -8.84 4.75
CA GLY A 624 -25.39 -9.66 3.96
C GLY A 624 -26.86 -9.26 4.16
N ALA A 625 -27.25 -8.92 5.39
CA ALA A 625 -28.60 -8.42 5.69
C ALA A 625 -28.86 -7.03 5.06
N LEU A 626 -27.90 -6.11 5.15
CA LEU A 626 -27.99 -4.81 4.47
C LEU A 626 -28.13 -4.96 2.95
N ARG A 627 -27.29 -5.80 2.33
CA ARG A 627 -27.34 -6.08 0.88
C ARG A 627 -28.70 -6.60 0.45
N ARG A 628 -29.30 -7.51 1.23
CA ARG A 628 -30.65 -8.01 0.94
C ARG A 628 -31.74 -6.96 1.04
N VAL A 629 -31.63 -6.01 1.97
CA VAL A 629 -32.59 -4.89 2.01
C VAL A 629 -32.55 -4.14 0.69
N GLY A 630 -31.36 -3.81 0.19
CA GLY A 630 -31.18 -3.18 -1.12
C GLY A 630 -31.72 -4.03 -2.26
N ALA A 631 -31.37 -5.32 -2.33
CA ALA A 631 -31.80 -6.22 -3.40
C ALA A 631 -33.32 -6.47 -3.42
N ALA A 632 -33.95 -6.64 -2.25
CA ALA A 632 -35.37 -6.97 -2.17
C ALA A 632 -36.31 -5.75 -2.18
N ARG A 633 -35.83 -4.58 -1.71
CA ARG A 633 -36.66 -3.36 -1.53
C ARG A 633 -36.16 -2.15 -2.31
N GLY A 634 -35.05 -2.26 -3.05
CA GLY A 634 -34.43 -1.19 -3.83
C GLY A 634 -33.50 -0.29 -3.01
N ALA A 635 -32.75 0.58 -3.71
CA ALA A 635 -31.77 1.48 -3.10
C ALA A 635 -32.42 2.48 -2.11
N GLY A 636 -33.58 3.06 -2.45
CA GLY A 636 -34.26 4.01 -1.56
C GLY A 636 -34.65 3.44 -0.18
N ALA A 637 -34.91 2.13 -0.09
CA ALA A 637 -35.20 1.48 1.20
C ALA A 637 -33.93 1.31 2.05
N LEU A 638 -32.74 1.35 1.44
CA LEU A 638 -31.44 1.25 2.11
C LEU A 638 -31.00 2.60 2.73
N ASP A 639 -31.47 3.73 2.19
CA ASP A 639 -31.11 5.07 2.66
C ASP A 639 -31.36 5.28 4.15
N GLY A 640 -32.52 4.85 4.66
CA GLY A 640 -32.84 4.97 6.09
C GLY A 640 -31.84 4.23 6.98
N TRP A 641 -31.37 3.06 6.54
CA TRP A 641 -30.37 2.28 7.27
C TRP A 641 -28.98 2.90 7.19
N LEU A 642 -28.54 3.32 6.00
CA LEU A 642 -27.23 3.95 5.81
C LEU A 642 -27.16 5.30 6.53
N HIS A 643 -28.25 6.07 6.52
CA HIS A 643 -28.35 7.32 7.27
C HIS A 643 -28.24 7.10 8.77
N ARG A 644 -28.94 6.09 9.33
CA ARG A 644 -28.80 5.71 10.74
C ARG A 644 -27.38 5.29 11.09
N ILE A 645 -26.75 4.45 10.26
CA ILE A 645 -25.36 4.01 10.46
C ILE A 645 -24.39 5.20 10.38
N ARG A 646 -24.58 6.13 9.44
CA ARG A 646 -23.79 7.37 9.36
C ARG A 646 -23.93 8.21 10.64
N LEU A 647 -25.14 8.38 11.17
CA LEU A 647 -25.36 9.11 12.43
C LEU A 647 -24.67 8.43 13.61
N ALA A 648 -24.67 7.09 13.66
CA ALA A 648 -23.93 6.35 14.68
C ALA A 648 -22.42 6.55 14.53
N LEU A 649 -21.89 6.52 13.30
CA LEU A 649 -20.48 6.80 13.02
C LEU A 649 -20.08 8.23 13.47
N GLU A 650 -20.97 9.20 13.32
CA GLU A 650 -20.71 10.59 13.72
C GLU A 650 -20.71 10.79 15.24
N ARG A 651 -21.43 9.94 15.98
CA ARG A 651 -21.54 10.02 17.45
C ARG A 651 -20.52 9.15 18.16
N ALA A 652 -20.07 8.07 17.53
CA ALA A 652 -19.19 7.10 18.15
C ALA A 652 -17.80 7.69 18.46
N GLU A 653 -17.22 7.27 19.59
CA GLU A 653 -15.83 7.60 19.91
C GLU A 653 -14.88 6.90 18.92
N PRO A 654 -13.91 7.62 18.32
CA PRO A 654 -12.95 7.05 17.39
C PRO A 654 -12.22 5.84 17.99
N GLY A 655 -12.23 4.70 17.29
CA GLY A 655 -11.60 3.46 17.75
C GLY A 655 -12.45 2.58 18.67
N GLY A 656 -13.65 3.03 19.07
CA GLY A 656 -14.62 2.20 19.79
C GLY A 656 -15.28 1.12 18.92
N GLU A 657 -15.96 0.15 19.54
CA GLU A 657 -16.74 -0.88 18.81
C GLU A 657 -17.82 -0.27 17.91
N PRO A 658 -18.66 0.70 18.36
CA PRO A 658 -19.67 1.32 17.50
C PRO A 658 -19.07 2.05 16.29
N ASP A 659 -17.94 2.74 16.46
CA ASP A 659 -17.22 3.41 15.37
C ASP A 659 -16.75 2.38 14.32
N TRP A 660 -16.16 1.27 14.79
CA TRP A 660 -15.73 0.18 13.91
C TRP A 660 -16.90 -0.40 13.11
N TRP A 661 -17.97 -0.80 13.81
CA TRP A 661 -19.16 -1.38 13.17
C TRP A 661 -19.80 -0.40 12.20
N ALA A 662 -20.01 0.85 12.62
CA ALA A 662 -20.66 1.85 11.78
C ALA A 662 -19.87 2.11 10.49
N GLY A 663 -18.55 2.32 10.58
CA GLY A 663 -17.72 2.57 9.40
C GLY A 663 -17.69 1.38 8.44
N ARG A 664 -17.62 0.15 8.96
CA ARG A 664 -17.59 -1.07 8.13
C ARG A 664 -18.94 -1.38 7.48
N LEU A 665 -20.03 -1.24 8.22
CA LEU A 665 -21.38 -1.46 7.71
C LEU A 665 -21.76 -0.40 6.67
N LEU A 666 -21.34 0.86 6.87
CA LEU A 666 -21.60 1.94 5.92
C LEU A 666 -20.88 1.69 4.59
N ALA A 667 -19.57 1.39 4.63
CA ALA A 667 -18.80 1.09 3.43
C ALA A 667 -19.35 -0.15 2.69
N ALA A 668 -19.64 -1.23 3.42
CA ALA A 668 -20.16 -2.47 2.83
C ALA A 668 -21.60 -2.34 2.32
N GLY A 669 -22.43 -1.51 2.95
CA GLY A 669 -23.79 -1.22 2.54
C GLY A 669 -23.85 -0.39 1.25
N ILE A 670 -22.99 0.63 1.13
CA ILE A 670 -22.88 1.44 -0.10
C ILE A 670 -22.36 0.58 -1.26
N ALA A 671 -21.25 -0.14 -1.05
CA ALA A 671 -20.66 -0.99 -2.09
C ALA A 671 -21.57 -2.17 -2.49
N GLY A 672 -22.45 -2.60 -1.58
CA GLY A 672 -23.42 -3.66 -1.81
C GLY A 672 -24.80 -3.18 -2.24
N SER A 673 -25.00 -1.88 -2.45
CA SER A 673 -26.25 -1.33 -2.98
C SER A 673 -26.42 -1.73 -4.44
N PRO A 674 -27.64 -2.09 -4.89
CA PRO A 674 -27.89 -2.38 -6.31
C PRO A 674 -27.65 -1.16 -7.21
N GLU A 675 -27.78 0.06 -6.66
CA GLU A 675 -27.54 1.31 -7.37
C GLU A 675 -26.81 2.29 -6.44
N PRO A 676 -25.47 2.21 -6.31
CA PRO A 676 -24.73 3.07 -5.38
C PRO A 676 -24.87 4.57 -5.69
N GLY A 677 -25.10 4.92 -6.97
CA GLY A 677 -25.35 6.30 -7.40
C GLY A 677 -26.64 6.91 -6.84
N ALA A 678 -27.63 6.10 -6.45
CA ALA A 678 -28.86 6.58 -5.81
C ALA A 678 -28.59 7.23 -4.43
N HIS A 679 -27.47 6.88 -3.79
CA HIS A 679 -27.07 7.40 -2.48
C HIS A 679 -26.22 8.69 -2.58
N ARG A 680 -26.47 9.54 -3.58
CA ARG A 680 -25.61 10.68 -3.93
C ARG A 680 -25.31 11.62 -2.74
N GLU A 681 -26.33 12.01 -1.98
CA GLU A 681 -26.15 12.93 -0.84
C GLU A 681 -25.23 12.34 0.25
N LEU A 682 -25.36 11.04 0.51
CA LEU A 682 -24.50 10.32 1.44
C LEU A 682 -23.06 10.26 0.92
N LEU A 683 -22.87 9.95 -0.37
CA LEU A 683 -21.56 9.91 -1.01
C LEU A 683 -20.89 11.30 -0.98
N GLU A 684 -21.61 12.37 -1.28
CA GLU A 684 -21.07 13.73 -1.23
C GLU A 684 -20.66 14.12 0.21
N SER A 685 -21.48 13.75 1.21
CA SER A 685 -21.17 13.95 2.63
C SER A 685 -19.93 13.16 3.08
N LEU A 686 -19.79 11.91 2.63
CA LEU A 686 -18.63 11.08 2.94
C LEU A 686 -17.35 11.56 2.24
N ALA A 687 -17.44 12.01 0.98
CA ALA A 687 -16.29 12.55 0.26
C ALA A 687 -15.74 13.81 0.95
N ALA A 688 -16.62 14.67 1.48
CA ALA A 688 -16.23 15.82 2.28
C ALA A 688 -15.61 15.45 3.65
N ARG A 689 -15.80 14.20 4.12
CA ARG A 689 -15.31 13.71 5.42
C ARG A 689 -14.14 12.73 5.32
N ALA A 690 -13.89 12.16 4.14
CA ALA A 690 -12.82 11.20 3.87
C ALA A 690 -11.41 11.73 4.23
N GLY A 691 -11.32 13.05 4.47
CA GLY A 691 -10.25 13.75 5.18
C GLY A 691 -9.82 13.14 6.52
N ARG A 692 -10.78 12.59 7.27
CA ARG A 692 -10.66 12.22 8.69
C ARG A 692 -10.71 10.71 8.93
N ASP A 693 -11.04 9.94 7.91
CA ASP A 693 -11.30 8.50 8.02
C ASP A 693 -10.77 7.75 6.79
N GLU A 694 -9.67 7.01 6.98
CA GLU A 694 -9.01 6.25 5.92
C GLU A 694 -9.91 5.17 5.30
N ARG A 695 -10.97 4.74 6.00
CA ARG A 695 -11.94 3.75 5.48
C ARG A 695 -12.66 4.20 4.22
N PHE A 696 -12.75 5.52 3.99
CA PHE A 696 -13.35 6.13 2.81
C PHE A 696 -12.28 6.81 1.91
N GLY A 697 -11.07 6.25 1.87
CA GLY A 697 -9.99 6.72 0.99
C GLY A 697 -10.21 6.41 -0.50
N PRO A 698 -9.28 6.81 -1.39
CA PRO A 698 -9.44 6.71 -2.85
C PRO A 698 -9.80 5.30 -3.36
N ALA A 699 -9.20 4.25 -2.80
CA ALA A 699 -9.49 2.87 -3.18
C ALA A 699 -10.97 2.48 -2.99
N PHE A 700 -11.64 3.00 -1.96
CA PHE A 700 -13.07 2.81 -1.76
C PHE A 700 -13.87 3.43 -2.91
N TRP A 701 -13.58 4.69 -3.26
CA TRP A 701 -14.29 5.41 -4.33
C TRP A 701 -14.09 4.81 -5.71
N VAL A 702 -12.89 4.31 -6.00
CA VAL A 702 -12.56 3.63 -7.27
C VAL A 702 -13.32 2.31 -7.40
N ALA A 703 -13.45 1.56 -6.31
CA ALA A 703 -14.11 0.26 -6.31
C ALA A 703 -15.64 0.34 -6.45
N LEU A 704 -16.26 1.51 -6.21
CA LEU A 704 -17.72 1.65 -6.35
C LEU A 704 -18.14 1.58 -7.83
N PRO A 705 -19.19 0.79 -8.17
CA PRO A 705 -19.73 0.72 -9.53
C PRO A 705 -20.58 1.96 -9.84
N LEU A 706 -19.92 3.11 -9.96
CA LEU A 706 -20.52 4.41 -10.29
C LEU A 706 -20.30 4.74 -11.78
N PRO A 707 -21.22 5.46 -12.43
CA PRO A 707 -20.95 6.11 -13.70
C PRO A 707 -19.70 6.99 -13.62
N ALA A 708 -18.95 7.08 -14.71
CA ALA A 708 -17.69 7.85 -14.75
C ALA A 708 -17.87 9.31 -14.29
N ALA A 709 -18.98 9.95 -14.67
CA ALA A 709 -19.33 11.31 -14.26
C ALA A 709 -19.40 11.48 -12.73
N ASP A 710 -20.14 10.60 -12.06
CA ASP A 710 -20.30 10.66 -10.60
C ASP A 710 -19.00 10.32 -9.88
N ARG A 711 -18.27 9.32 -10.38
CA ARG A 711 -16.97 8.92 -9.81
C ARG A 711 -15.96 10.06 -9.88
N VAL A 712 -15.79 10.69 -11.04
CA VAL A 712 -14.84 11.80 -11.23
C VAL A 712 -15.26 13.02 -10.40
N ALA A 713 -16.56 13.33 -10.30
CA ALA A 713 -17.03 14.42 -9.43
C ALA A 713 -16.70 14.18 -7.95
N LEU A 714 -16.89 12.96 -7.45
CA LEU A 714 -16.58 12.58 -6.06
C LEU A 714 -15.07 12.59 -5.77
N LEU A 715 -14.25 12.11 -6.70
CA LEU A 715 -12.78 12.18 -6.59
C LEU A 715 -12.28 13.64 -6.58
N GLY A 716 -12.91 14.54 -7.34
CA GLY A 716 -12.62 15.97 -7.30
C GLY A 716 -12.89 16.59 -5.93
N ARG A 717 -14.02 16.25 -5.31
CA ARG A 717 -14.33 16.68 -3.93
C ARG A 717 -13.32 16.14 -2.91
N LEU A 718 -12.86 14.89 -3.09
CA LEU A 718 -11.85 14.27 -2.22
C LEU A 718 -10.48 14.98 -2.32
N ALA A 719 -10.13 15.48 -3.51
CA ALA A 719 -8.92 16.28 -3.71
C ALA A 719 -9.03 17.72 -3.17
N GLY A 720 -10.25 18.24 -3.03
CA GLY A 720 -10.54 19.64 -2.71
C GLY A 720 -10.46 20.04 -1.23
N ASP A 721 -10.39 19.11 -0.27
CA ASP A 721 -10.37 19.43 1.17
C ASP A 721 -8.93 19.66 1.70
N PRO A 722 -8.52 20.91 2.00
CA PRO A 722 -7.21 21.23 2.56
C PRO A 722 -7.21 21.29 4.09
N SER A 723 -8.33 20.96 4.77
CA SER A 723 -8.47 21.13 6.21
C SER A 723 -7.88 19.96 7.01
N SER A 724 -6.57 19.75 6.86
CA SER A 724 -5.76 19.03 7.85
C SER A 724 -4.53 19.87 8.17
N PRO A 725 -4.54 20.65 9.27
CA PRO A 725 -3.31 21.25 9.78
C PRO A 725 -2.38 20.11 10.20
N SER A 726 -1.35 19.91 9.41
CA SER A 726 -0.23 19.02 9.70
C SER A 726 0.41 19.40 11.03
N SER A 727 0.29 18.55 12.05
CA SER A 727 1.24 18.52 13.18
C SER A 727 2.56 17.94 12.67
N PRO A 728 3.70 18.65 12.80
CA PRO A 728 4.99 18.21 12.25
C PRO A 728 5.72 17.24 13.20
N SER A 729 5.07 16.16 13.63
CA SER A 729 5.70 15.17 14.52
C SER A 729 5.03 13.80 14.48
N SER A 730 5.29 13.01 13.43
CA SER A 730 5.28 11.55 13.50
C SER A 730 6.12 10.99 12.34
N PRO A 731 7.06 10.06 12.60
CA PRO A 731 7.87 9.46 11.54
C PRO A 731 7.04 8.44 10.75
N SER A 732 6.99 8.68 9.45
CA SER A 732 6.65 7.83 8.31
C SER A 732 6.40 6.34 8.58
N GLY A 733 5.12 5.96 8.66
CA GLY A 733 4.63 4.71 8.06
C GLY A 733 4.38 4.92 6.55
N PRO A 734 4.02 3.87 5.78
CA PRO A 734 3.87 3.93 4.31
C PRO A 734 2.62 4.70 3.82
N GLY A 735 2.21 5.76 4.54
CA GLY A 735 1.04 6.59 4.25
C GLY A 735 1.25 8.03 4.70
N GLY A 736 2.29 8.69 4.19
CA GLY A 736 2.58 10.09 4.50
C GLY A 736 1.53 11.07 3.92
N PRO A 737 1.60 12.37 4.28
CA PRO A 737 0.62 13.41 3.88
C PRO A 737 0.44 13.63 2.37
N GLY A 738 1.27 13.01 1.53
CA GLY A 738 1.12 12.98 0.06
C GLY A 738 0.24 11.87 -0.48
N GLY A 739 -0.07 10.83 0.31
CA GLY A 739 -0.69 9.60 -0.19
C GLY A 739 -2.12 9.76 -0.73
N ARG A 740 -2.91 10.71 -0.21
CA ARG A 740 -4.30 10.91 -0.68
C ARG A 740 -4.35 11.57 -2.05
N ALA A 741 -3.68 12.72 -2.22
CA ALA A 741 -3.66 13.43 -3.49
C ALA A 741 -2.99 12.58 -4.58
N GLU A 742 -1.94 11.85 -4.21
CA GLU A 742 -1.26 10.90 -5.10
C GLU A 742 -2.15 9.73 -5.50
N ALA A 743 -2.89 9.12 -4.57
CA ALA A 743 -3.84 8.04 -4.90
C ALA A 743 -5.05 8.54 -5.71
N VAL A 744 -5.53 9.78 -5.50
CA VAL A 744 -6.54 10.38 -6.39
C VAL A 744 -5.95 10.64 -7.78
N ARG A 745 -4.71 11.13 -7.86
CA ARG A 745 -3.99 11.33 -9.13
C ARG A 745 -3.89 10.02 -9.90
N GLU A 746 -3.44 8.95 -9.25
CA GLU A 746 -3.28 7.62 -9.85
C GLU A 746 -4.62 7.06 -10.33
N ALA A 747 -5.65 7.10 -9.48
CA ALA A 747 -7.00 6.66 -9.83
C ALA A 747 -7.57 7.40 -11.05
N VAL A 748 -7.44 8.73 -11.09
CA VAL A 748 -7.94 9.52 -12.22
C VAL A 748 -7.09 9.31 -13.47
N ALA A 749 -5.77 9.14 -13.33
CA ALA A 749 -4.89 8.81 -14.45
C ALA A 749 -5.26 7.47 -15.09
N GLU A 750 -5.60 6.45 -14.30
CA GLU A 750 -6.10 5.16 -14.81
C GLU A 750 -7.43 5.31 -15.55
N LEU A 751 -8.39 6.07 -14.98
CA LEU A 751 -9.67 6.33 -15.64
C LEU A 751 -9.49 7.10 -16.96
N LEU A 752 -8.60 8.09 -16.97
CA LEU A 752 -8.28 8.90 -18.14
C LEU A 752 -7.58 8.06 -19.23
N ALA A 753 -6.71 7.13 -18.85
CA ALA A 753 -6.06 6.20 -19.78
C ALA A 753 -7.05 5.19 -20.37
N ALA A 754 -8.07 4.77 -19.60
CA ALA A 754 -9.08 3.83 -20.05
C ALA A 754 -10.14 4.45 -20.98
N ASP A 755 -10.61 5.67 -20.68
CA ASP A 755 -11.60 6.39 -21.48
C ASP A 755 -11.34 7.91 -21.48
N PRO A 756 -10.41 8.40 -22.31
CA PRO A 756 -10.06 9.82 -22.33
C PRO A 756 -11.23 10.70 -22.78
N HIS A 757 -12.07 10.23 -23.70
CA HIS A 757 -13.15 11.02 -24.28
C HIS A 757 -14.21 11.41 -23.23
N THR A 758 -14.55 10.49 -22.32
CA THR A 758 -15.52 10.76 -21.25
C THR A 758 -14.90 11.57 -20.10
N VAL A 759 -13.64 11.30 -19.74
CA VAL A 759 -13.03 11.85 -18.52
C VAL A 759 -12.50 13.28 -18.70
N LEU A 760 -12.02 13.64 -19.90
CA LEU A 760 -11.46 14.98 -20.16
C LEU A 760 -12.45 16.13 -19.88
N PRO A 761 -13.71 16.11 -20.36
CA PRO A 761 -14.69 17.15 -20.02
C PRO A 761 -15.02 17.21 -18.53
N LEU A 762 -15.07 16.05 -17.86
CA LEU A 762 -15.37 15.96 -16.43
C LEU A 762 -14.26 16.57 -15.57
N LEU A 763 -13.00 16.39 -15.96
CA LEU A 763 -11.85 17.04 -15.31
C LEU A 763 -11.84 18.54 -15.51
N CYS A 764 -12.20 19.02 -16.70
CA CYS A 764 -12.34 20.47 -16.93
C CYS A 764 -13.44 21.07 -16.04
N GLY A 765 -14.52 20.32 -15.76
CA GLY A 765 -15.58 20.73 -14.83
C GLY A 765 -15.13 20.94 -13.38
N TRP A 766 -13.95 20.41 -12.98
CA TRP A 766 -13.39 20.63 -11.64
C TRP A 766 -12.99 22.09 -11.40
N TYR A 767 -12.67 22.83 -12.47
CA TYR A 767 -12.33 24.25 -12.36
C TYR A 767 -13.43 25.08 -11.71
N GLU A 768 -14.70 24.70 -11.93
CA GLU A 768 -15.86 25.40 -11.38
C GLU A 768 -16.36 24.78 -10.07
N HIS A 769 -16.34 23.44 -9.96
CA HIS A 769 -17.14 22.74 -8.95
C HIS A 769 -16.34 22.10 -7.80
N ALA A 770 -15.02 21.92 -7.93
CA ALA A 770 -14.23 21.06 -7.02
C ALA A 770 -13.20 21.81 -6.14
N GLY A 771 -13.04 23.12 -6.33
CA GLY A 771 -12.13 23.96 -5.54
C GLY A 771 -10.68 23.99 -6.06
N PRO A 772 -9.80 24.79 -5.43
CA PRO A 772 -8.49 25.13 -5.98
C PRO A 772 -7.51 23.95 -6.05
N ALA A 773 -7.48 23.07 -5.04
CA ALA A 773 -6.58 21.92 -5.03
C ALA A 773 -6.94 20.87 -6.11
N ALA A 774 -8.24 20.64 -6.31
CA ALA A 774 -8.72 19.80 -7.41
C ALA A 774 -8.40 20.44 -8.78
N ALA A 775 -8.58 21.76 -8.92
CA ALA A 775 -8.20 22.48 -10.13
C ALA A 775 -6.69 22.37 -10.45
N ASP A 776 -5.82 22.46 -9.44
CA ASP A 776 -4.37 22.27 -9.60
C ASP A 776 -4.03 20.83 -10.05
N LEU A 777 -4.73 19.84 -9.48
CA LEU A 777 -4.58 18.44 -9.86
C LEU A 777 -5.07 18.18 -11.30
N ALA A 778 -6.20 18.78 -11.69
CA ALA A 778 -6.70 18.72 -13.06
C ALA A 778 -5.70 19.34 -14.05
N ASP A 779 -5.15 20.51 -13.73
CA ASP A 779 -4.11 21.15 -14.56
C ASP A 779 -2.89 20.27 -14.77
N ALA A 780 -2.46 19.54 -13.72
CA ALA A 780 -1.34 18.60 -13.79
C ALA A 780 -1.69 17.38 -14.66
N LEU A 781 -2.82 16.72 -14.38
CA LEU A 781 -3.26 15.51 -15.07
C LEU A 781 -3.52 15.76 -16.57
N LEU A 782 -4.24 16.82 -16.90
CA LEU A 782 -4.57 17.19 -18.28
C LEU A 782 -3.30 17.50 -19.09
N PHE A 783 -2.30 18.12 -18.48
CA PHE A 783 -1.04 18.42 -19.15
C PHE A 783 -0.11 17.20 -19.25
N GLU A 784 -0.01 16.39 -18.19
CA GLU A 784 0.82 15.18 -18.14
C GLU A 784 0.34 14.13 -19.16
N HIS A 785 -0.97 13.88 -19.19
CA HIS A 785 -1.60 12.86 -20.04
C HIS A 785 -2.15 13.41 -21.37
N ARG A 786 -1.77 14.63 -21.76
CA ARG A 786 -2.30 15.33 -22.95
C ARG A 786 -2.23 14.51 -24.24
N ALA A 787 -1.22 13.64 -24.38
CA ALA A 787 -0.97 12.84 -25.58
C ALA A 787 -2.02 11.76 -25.84
N LEU A 788 -2.88 11.42 -24.86
CA LEU A 788 -3.91 10.38 -25.02
C LEU A 788 -4.98 10.77 -26.04
N ALA A 789 -5.44 12.02 -26.02
CA ALA A 789 -6.51 12.55 -26.88
C ALA A 789 -6.40 14.09 -27.00
N LEU A 790 -5.37 14.56 -27.72
CA LEU A 790 -5.05 16.00 -27.82
C LEU A 790 -6.18 16.82 -28.43
N ASP A 791 -6.85 16.30 -29.46
CA ASP A 791 -7.89 17.04 -30.17
C ASP A 791 -9.11 17.22 -29.25
N GLU A 792 -9.55 16.18 -28.56
CA GLU A 792 -10.64 16.21 -27.59
C GLU A 792 -10.30 17.04 -26.35
N LEU A 793 -9.04 17.03 -25.91
CA LEU A 793 -8.57 17.91 -24.84
C LEU A 793 -8.75 19.38 -25.23
N THR A 794 -8.35 19.77 -26.45
CA THR A 794 -8.54 21.16 -26.90
C THR A 794 -10.02 21.54 -26.98
N GLU A 795 -10.89 20.61 -27.42
CA GLU A 795 -12.34 20.85 -27.47
C GLU A 795 -12.96 21.00 -26.07
N ALA A 796 -12.54 20.17 -25.11
CA ALA A 796 -13.00 20.21 -23.73
C ALA A 796 -12.55 21.50 -23.01
N LEU A 797 -11.30 21.93 -23.23
CA LEU A 797 -10.77 23.14 -22.61
C LEU A 797 -11.46 24.41 -23.12
N VAL A 798 -11.71 24.52 -24.43
CA VAL A 798 -12.47 25.65 -24.97
C VAL A 798 -13.93 25.61 -24.51
N ALA A 799 -14.55 24.43 -24.45
CA ALA A 799 -15.91 24.28 -23.94
C ALA A 799 -16.05 24.71 -22.47
N ALA A 800 -15.02 24.49 -21.65
CA ALA A 800 -15.02 24.86 -20.24
C ALA A 800 -15.01 26.38 -19.99
N ALA A 801 -14.58 27.19 -20.96
CA ALA A 801 -14.59 28.66 -20.91
C ALA A 801 -14.04 29.29 -19.61
N HIS A 802 -13.07 28.61 -18.96
CA HIS A 802 -12.53 29.00 -17.67
C HIS A 802 -11.11 29.60 -17.80
N PRO A 803 -10.71 30.61 -16.99
CA PRO A 803 -9.37 31.22 -17.10
C PRO A 803 -8.19 30.24 -16.99
N ARG A 804 -8.34 29.17 -16.19
CA ARG A 804 -7.33 28.11 -16.10
C ARG A 804 -7.25 27.25 -17.37
N ALA A 805 -8.39 26.96 -17.99
CA ALA A 805 -8.44 26.24 -19.25
C ALA A 805 -7.78 27.07 -20.36
N ASP A 806 -8.04 28.39 -20.39
CA ASP A 806 -7.37 29.33 -21.31
C ASP A 806 -5.84 29.36 -21.10
N ALA A 807 -5.39 29.36 -19.84
CA ALA A 807 -3.97 29.29 -19.51
C ALA A 807 -3.33 27.96 -19.95
N LEU A 808 -4.04 26.83 -19.79
CA LEU A 808 -3.58 25.52 -20.27
C LEU A 808 -3.53 25.46 -21.80
N LEU A 809 -4.53 26.00 -22.51
CA LEU A 809 -4.49 26.17 -23.96
C LEU A 809 -3.31 27.04 -24.42
N GLY A 810 -2.98 28.09 -23.65
CA GLY A 810 -1.76 28.89 -23.88
C GLY A 810 -0.48 28.06 -23.78
N ARG A 811 -0.36 27.19 -22.76
CA ARG A 811 0.79 26.27 -22.64
C ARG A 811 0.84 25.24 -23.78
N LEU A 812 -0.33 24.76 -24.25
CA LEU A 812 -0.41 23.85 -25.38
C LEU A 812 -0.04 24.53 -26.71
N ALA A 813 -0.25 25.84 -26.86
CA ALA A 813 0.17 26.59 -28.03
C ALA A 813 1.68 26.53 -28.27
N GLU A 814 2.46 26.55 -27.20
CA GLU A 814 3.93 26.45 -27.26
C GLU A 814 4.40 24.99 -27.41
N ARG A 815 3.76 24.05 -26.71
CA ARG A 815 4.25 22.67 -26.58
C ARG A 815 3.71 21.72 -27.63
N GLU A 816 2.50 21.94 -28.12
CA GLU A 816 1.81 21.09 -29.10
C GLU A 816 1.20 21.96 -30.25
N PRO A 817 1.99 22.82 -30.92
CA PRO A 817 1.48 23.82 -31.85
C PRO A 817 0.69 23.22 -33.02
N SER A 818 1.09 22.05 -33.51
CA SER A 818 0.39 21.35 -34.59
C SER A 818 -1.04 20.92 -34.22
N ALA A 819 -1.26 20.52 -32.96
CA ALA A 819 -2.59 20.14 -32.50
C ALA A 819 -3.49 21.37 -32.34
N LEU A 820 -2.96 22.45 -31.78
CA LEU A 820 -3.71 23.69 -31.61
C LEU A 820 -4.03 24.37 -32.96
N CYS A 821 -3.15 24.28 -33.97
CA CYS A 821 -3.45 24.74 -35.33
C CYS A 821 -4.65 24.00 -35.96
N ARG A 822 -4.75 22.68 -35.77
CA ARG A 822 -5.92 21.90 -36.22
C ARG A 822 -7.18 22.28 -35.46
N ALA A 823 -7.07 22.50 -34.15
CA ALA A 823 -8.20 22.90 -33.33
C ALA A 823 -8.73 24.28 -33.73
N VAL A 824 -7.83 25.25 -33.94
CA VAL A 824 -8.15 26.59 -34.47
C VAL A 824 -8.86 26.52 -35.82
N ASP A 825 -8.35 25.70 -36.75
CA ASP A 825 -8.99 25.48 -38.04
C ASP A 825 -10.41 24.93 -37.87
N ARG A 826 -10.61 23.90 -37.05
CA ARG A 826 -11.96 23.39 -36.72
C ARG A 826 -12.86 24.47 -36.12
N TRP A 827 -12.37 25.23 -35.13
CA TRP A 827 -13.15 26.27 -34.45
C TRP A 827 -13.54 27.43 -35.36
N SER A 828 -12.71 27.78 -36.35
CA SER A 828 -13.03 28.81 -37.34
C SER A 828 -14.19 28.44 -38.27
N HIS A 829 -14.46 27.13 -38.41
CA HIS A 829 -15.55 26.57 -39.23
C HIS A 829 -16.77 26.10 -38.40
N ASP A 830 -16.74 26.21 -37.06
CA ASP A 830 -17.87 25.83 -36.21
C ASP A 830 -19.04 26.83 -36.40
N PRO A 831 -20.32 26.44 -36.23
CA PRO A 831 -21.42 27.40 -36.32
C PRO A 831 -21.50 28.40 -35.14
N ARG A 832 -20.83 28.15 -34.01
CA ARG A 832 -20.98 28.92 -32.77
C ARG A 832 -20.01 30.11 -32.67
N PRO A 833 -20.49 31.36 -32.41
CA PRO A 833 -19.64 32.55 -32.32
C PRO A 833 -18.52 32.47 -31.28
N GLU A 834 -18.76 31.84 -30.14
CA GLU A 834 -17.74 31.66 -29.09
C GLU A 834 -16.52 30.83 -29.58
N ARG A 835 -16.72 29.95 -30.57
CA ARG A 835 -15.64 29.16 -31.18
C ARG A 835 -14.78 30.01 -32.12
N HIS A 836 -15.38 30.96 -32.83
CA HIS A 836 -14.60 31.91 -33.64
C HIS A 836 -13.71 32.82 -32.78
N VAL A 837 -14.23 33.26 -31.63
CA VAL A 837 -13.43 34.03 -30.65
C VAL A 837 -12.24 33.19 -30.15
N ALA A 838 -12.48 31.92 -29.79
CA ALA A 838 -11.41 31.01 -29.38
C ALA A 838 -10.39 30.79 -30.51
N ALA A 839 -10.85 30.61 -31.75
CA ALA A 839 -9.98 30.51 -32.92
C ALA A 839 -9.09 31.75 -33.06
N ALA A 840 -9.67 32.96 -33.02
CA ALA A 840 -8.93 34.21 -33.15
C ALA A 840 -7.86 34.40 -32.05
N VAL A 841 -8.22 34.14 -30.79
CA VAL A 841 -7.30 34.32 -29.64
C VAL A 841 -6.18 33.28 -29.66
N HIS A 842 -6.51 32.00 -29.81
CA HIS A 842 -5.52 30.93 -29.73
C HIS A 842 -4.68 30.80 -31.00
N ALA A 843 -5.19 31.21 -32.17
CA ALA A 843 -4.39 31.31 -33.38
C ALA A 843 -3.21 32.27 -33.19
N LEU A 844 -3.44 33.47 -32.63
CA LEU A 844 -2.39 34.46 -32.39
C LEU A 844 -1.33 33.98 -31.40
N ARG A 845 -1.74 33.22 -30.37
CA ARG A 845 -0.83 32.60 -29.40
C ARG A 845 0.00 31.46 -30.00
N THR A 846 -0.58 30.70 -30.94
CA THR A 846 0.10 29.55 -31.58
C THR A 846 0.99 29.97 -32.73
N ALA A 847 0.68 31.09 -33.40
CA ALA A 847 1.36 31.54 -34.62
C ALA A 847 2.90 31.61 -34.50
N PRO A 848 3.51 32.09 -33.40
CA PRO A 848 4.98 32.11 -33.26
C PRO A 848 5.63 30.72 -33.25
N HIS A 849 4.86 29.68 -32.95
CA HIS A 849 5.32 28.30 -32.79
C HIS A 849 4.89 27.39 -33.95
N ALA A 850 4.04 27.89 -34.85
CA ALA A 850 3.51 27.14 -35.98
C ALA A 850 4.50 27.08 -37.15
N GLY A 851 4.76 25.88 -37.66
CA GLY A 851 5.60 25.65 -38.84
C GLY A 851 4.91 24.75 -39.88
N GLY A 852 5.35 24.83 -41.14
CA GLY A 852 4.88 23.95 -42.22
C GLY A 852 3.36 23.97 -42.39
N SER A 853 2.72 22.80 -42.26
CA SER A 853 1.27 22.64 -42.37
C SER A 853 0.47 23.40 -41.31
N GLY A 854 1.06 23.67 -40.13
CA GLY A 854 0.41 24.45 -39.08
C GLY A 854 0.18 25.91 -39.51
N ALA A 855 1.19 26.53 -40.13
CA ALA A 855 1.06 27.89 -40.67
C ALA A 855 0.00 27.96 -41.79
N GLN A 856 -0.10 26.92 -42.62
CA GLN A 856 -1.15 26.81 -43.63
C GLN A 856 -2.55 26.75 -43.01
N LEU A 857 -2.75 25.96 -41.96
CA LEU A 857 -4.03 25.88 -41.25
C LEU A 857 -4.41 27.23 -40.60
N LEU A 858 -3.45 27.92 -39.98
CA LEU A 858 -3.71 29.26 -39.42
C LEU A 858 -4.09 30.28 -40.50
N ARG A 859 -3.49 30.20 -41.69
CA ARG A 859 -3.85 31.05 -42.82
C ARG A 859 -5.27 30.77 -43.32
N LEU A 860 -5.64 29.49 -43.45
CA LEU A 860 -7.00 29.10 -43.85
C LEU A 860 -8.02 29.58 -42.81
N ALA A 861 -7.76 29.34 -41.53
CA ALA A 861 -8.62 29.79 -40.43
C ALA A 861 -8.76 31.33 -40.42
N ALA A 862 -7.67 32.08 -40.63
CA ALA A 862 -7.72 33.53 -40.72
C ALA A 862 -8.54 34.01 -41.93
N GLY A 863 -8.42 33.34 -43.08
CA GLY A 863 -9.26 33.60 -44.25
C GLY A 863 -10.74 33.34 -43.97
N THR A 864 -11.07 32.25 -43.28
CA THR A 864 -12.43 31.92 -42.87
C THR A 864 -12.99 32.98 -41.92
N LEU A 865 -12.23 33.43 -40.92
CA LEU A 865 -12.65 34.49 -40.00
C LEU A 865 -12.84 35.84 -40.70
N LEU A 866 -11.98 36.18 -41.67
CA LEU A 866 -12.07 37.43 -42.42
C LEU A 866 -13.28 37.46 -43.38
N ALA A 867 -13.71 36.30 -43.89
CA ALA A 867 -14.88 36.19 -44.77
C ALA A 867 -16.23 36.36 -44.04
N ARG A 868 -16.24 36.44 -42.70
CA ARG A 868 -17.45 36.62 -41.89
C ARG A 868 -17.75 38.10 -41.70
N ASP A 869 -18.60 38.65 -42.57
CA ASP A 869 -18.99 40.06 -42.54
C ASP A 869 -19.82 40.44 -41.29
N ASP A 870 -20.44 39.46 -40.63
CA ASP A 870 -21.25 39.61 -39.43
C ASP A 870 -20.41 39.69 -38.13
N GLU A 871 -19.11 39.38 -38.19
CA GLU A 871 -18.20 39.35 -37.04
C GLU A 871 -16.95 40.26 -37.23
N PRO A 872 -17.11 41.56 -37.54
CA PRO A 872 -15.99 42.45 -37.85
C PRO A 872 -15.01 42.66 -36.70
N ALA A 873 -15.42 42.37 -35.46
CA ALA A 873 -14.55 42.44 -34.28
C ALA A 873 -13.39 41.42 -34.30
N LEU A 874 -13.48 40.36 -35.12
CA LEU A 874 -12.45 39.33 -35.26
C LEU A 874 -11.49 39.59 -36.43
N HIS A 875 -11.83 40.52 -37.34
CA HIS A 875 -11.03 40.80 -38.54
C HIS A 875 -9.63 41.29 -38.20
N GLY A 876 -9.45 42.05 -37.12
CA GLY A 876 -8.14 42.46 -36.63
C GLY A 876 -7.22 41.29 -36.30
N ALA A 877 -7.75 40.24 -35.65
CA ALA A 877 -6.99 39.04 -35.31
C ALA A 877 -6.64 38.23 -36.57
N ALA A 878 -7.57 38.10 -37.52
CA ALA A 878 -7.33 37.46 -38.81
C ALA A 878 -6.24 38.19 -39.61
N LEU A 879 -6.33 39.53 -39.71
CA LEU A 879 -5.33 40.35 -40.39
C LEU A 879 -3.96 40.25 -39.72
N ALA A 880 -3.88 40.24 -38.39
CA ALA A 880 -2.64 40.05 -37.65
C ALA A 880 -1.94 38.71 -37.97
N LEU A 881 -2.69 37.63 -38.21
CA LEU A 881 -2.14 36.35 -38.65
C LEU A 881 -1.67 36.39 -40.10
N LEU A 882 -2.49 36.93 -40.99
CA LEU A 882 -2.20 36.99 -42.43
C LEU A 882 -1.00 37.86 -42.77
N VAL A 883 -0.75 38.94 -41.99
CA VAL A 883 0.44 39.77 -42.17
C VAL A 883 1.71 39.17 -41.56
N ARG A 884 1.58 38.28 -40.57
CA ARG A 884 2.72 37.52 -40.05
C ARG A 884 3.23 36.50 -41.07
N ASP A 885 2.33 35.87 -41.82
CA ASP A 885 2.69 34.91 -42.87
C ASP A 885 3.34 35.60 -44.08
N PRO A 886 4.62 35.29 -44.40
CA PRO A 886 5.32 35.91 -45.52
C PRO A 886 4.63 35.76 -46.89
N GLN A 887 3.81 34.72 -47.09
CA GLN A 887 3.18 34.47 -48.39
C GLN A 887 1.96 35.37 -48.65
N THR A 888 1.29 35.83 -47.60
CA THR A 888 0.06 36.64 -47.69
C THR A 888 0.24 38.07 -47.18
N ARG A 889 1.40 38.36 -46.58
CA ARG A 889 1.72 39.65 -45.97
C ARG A 889 1.47 40.85 -46.88
N ALA A 890 2.02 40.83 -48.09
CA ALA A 890 1.92 41.96 -49.01
C ALA A 890 0.46 42.27 -49.41
N GLU A 891 -0.38 41.24 -49.56
CA GLU A 891 -1.79 41.37 -49.95
C GLU A 891 -2.63 42.03 -48.84
N HIS A 892 -2.43 41.63 -47.58
CA HIS A 892 -3.25 42.09 -46.45
C HIS A 892 -2.66 43.28 -45.68
N LEU A 893 -1.42 43.69 -45.98
CA LEU A 893 -0.75 44.83 -45.34
C LEU A 893 -1.60 46.12 -45.35
N PRO A 894 -2.23 46.55 -46.47
CA PRO A 894 -3.04 47.77 -46.47
C PRO A 894 -4.23 47.70 -45.50
N ALA A 895 -4.91 46.55 -45.43
CA ALA A 895 -6.05 46.32 -44.56
C ALA A 895 -5.63 46.28 -43.08
N ALA A 896 -4.52 45.62 -42.76
CA ALA A 896 -3.96 45.61 -41.40
C ALA A 896 -3.55 47.02 -40.94
N LEU A 897 -2.88 47.80 -41.78
CA LEU A 897 -2.52 49.18 -41.42
C LEU A 897 -3.75 50.08 -41.29
N ALA A 898 -4.81 49.85 -42.07
CA ALA A 898 -6.08 50.55 -41.90
C ALA A 898 -6.76 50.22 -40.57
N GLY A 899 -6.84 48.93 -40.21
CA GLY A 899 -7.36 48.48 -38.91
C GLY A 899 -6.55 49.04 -37.73
N TYR A 900 -5.22 49.07 -37.87
CA TYR A 900 -4.35 49.70 -36.86
C TYR A 900 -4.66 51.18 -36.70
N ARG A 901 -4.85 51.95 -37.78
CA ARG A 901 -5.25 53.36 -37.68
C ARG A 901 -6.60 53.53 -37.00
N ALA A 902 -7.54 52.61 -37.25
CA ALA A 902 -8.87 52.61 -36.67
C ALA A 902 -8.90 52.25 -35.17
N GLY A 903 -7.79 51.74 -34.62
CA GLY A 903 -7.69 51.43 -33.20
C GLY A 903 -7.93 49.98 -32.84
N ASP A 904 -7.90 49.05 -33.80
CA ASP A 904 -8.14 47.63 -33.55
C ASP A 904 -7.21 47.05 -32.46
N PRO A 905 -7.75 46.29 -31.47
CA PRO A 905 -6.98 45.80 -30.33
C PRO A 905 -6.03 44.64 -30.66
N PHE A 906 -6.24 43.89 -31.74
CA PHE A 906 -5.39 42.75 -32.10
C PHE A 906 -4.17 43.13 -32.95
N LEU A 907 -4.21 44.31 -33.57
CA LEU A 907 -3.10 44.88 -34.34
C LEU A 907 -2.16 45.64 -33.41
N THR A 908 -1.33 44.88 -32.68
CA THR A 908 -0.44 45.40 -31.63
C THR A 908 0.90 45.89 -32.19
N GLU A 909 1.71 46.52 -31.34
CA GLU A 909 3.08 46.90 -31.68
C GLU A 909 3.97 45.71 -32.05
N GLU A 910 3.65 44.51 -31.55
CA GLU A 910 4.39 43.29 -31.88
C GLU A 910 4.14 42.86 -33.32
N VAL A 911 2.86 42.90 -33.76
CA VAL A 911 2.49 42.63 -35.14
C VAL A 911 3.14 43.64 -36.09
N LEU A 912 3.15 44.92 -35.71
CA LEU A 912 3.83 45.96 -36.50
C LEU A 912 5.35 45.79 -36.52
N GLY A 913 5.94 45.33 -35.41
CA GLY A 913 7.37 45.03 -35.32
C GLY A 913 7.81 43.92 -36.28
N ASP A 914 6.96 42.92 -36.51
CA ASP A 914 7.22 41.86 -37.50
C ASP A 914 7.22 42.39 -38.96
N LEU A 915 6.58 43.54 -39.20
CA LEU A 915 6.43 44.16 -40.52
C LEU A 915 7.45 45.28 -40.79
N VAL A 916 7.97 45.90 -39.73
CA VAL A 916 8.73 47.15 -39.83
C VAL A 916 10.02 47.01 -40.63
N GLU A 917 10.61 45.82 -40.64
CA GLU A 917 11.87 45.56 -41.33
C GLU A 917 11.69 45.53 -42.85
N GLU A 918 10.55 45.06 -43.33
CA GLU A 918 10.24 44.90 -44.75
C GLU A 918 9.44 46.08 -45.31
N TYR A 919 8.58 46.70 -44.49
CA TYR A 919 7.70 47.83 -44.87
C TYR A 919 7.84 49.03 -43.92
N PRO A 920 9.06 49.58 -43.73
CA PRO A 920 9.32 50.62 -42.74
C PRO A 920 8.55 51.92 -43.01
N ALA A 921 8.35 52.29 -44.29
CA ALA A 921 7.71 53.55 -44.66
C ALA A 921 6.20 53.51 -44.40
N GLU A 922 5.57 52.38 -44.71
CA GLU A 922 4.15 52.12 -44.56
C GLU A 922 3.75 52.04 -43.08
N VAL A 923 4.54 51.32 -42.27
CA VAL A 923 4.35 51.25 -40.82
C VAL A 923 4.57 52.62 -40.18
N LEU A 924 5.61 53.35 -40.58
CA LEU A 924 5.88 54.71 -40.09
C LEU A 924 4.72 55.67 -40.39
N ALA A 925 4.15 55.60 -41.59
CA ALA A 925 2.99 56.41 -41.97
C ALA A 925 1.77 56.08 -41.10
N ALA A 926 1.47 54.79 -40.90
CA ALA A 926 0.33 54.36 -40.08
C ALA A 926 0.48 54.76 -38.60
N VAL A 927 1.68 54.59 -38.02
CA VAL A 927 1.98 55.03 -36.64
C VAL A 927 1.90 56.54 -36.50
N ARG A 928 2.43 57.30 -37.46
CA ARG A 928 2.31 58.77 -37.49
C ARG A 928 0.85 59.22 -37.50
N GLU A 929 0.02 58.63 -38.36
CA GLU A 929 -1.39 58.99 -38.49
C GLU A 929 -2.19 58.64 -37.22
N ARG A 930 -2.04 57.42 -36.68
CA ARG A 930 -2.71 57.02 -35.43
C ARG A 930 -2.29 57.90 -34.26
N SER A 931 -1.01 58.28 -34.20
CA SER A 931 -0.49 59.14 -33.13
C SER A 931 -1.14 60.52 -33.12
N ARG A 932 -1.67 61.01 -34.24
CA ARG A 932 -2.36 62.32 -34.30
C ARG A 932 -3.78 62.28 -33.74
N LEU A 933 -4.37 61.08 -33.58
CA LEU A 933 -5.72 60.94 -33.03
C LEU A 933 -5.75 61.22 -31.51
N PRO A 934 -6.82 61.86 -31.00
CA PRO A 934 -7.05 62.00 -29.56
C PRO A 934 -7.17 60.64 -28.87
N GLY A 935 -6.53 60.46 -27.71
CA GLY A 935 -6.56 59.21 -26.94
C GLY A 935 -5.52 58.15 -27.33
N ALA A 936 -4.85 58.27 -28.48
CA ALA A 936 -3.76 57.37 -28.85
C ALA A 936 -2.53 57.57 -27.95
N ARG A 937 -2.02 56.48 -27.36
CA ARG A 937 -0.76 56.47 -26.63
C ARG A 937 0.40 56.45 -27.62
N ALA A 938 1.10 57.58 -27.74
CA ALA A 938 2.21 57.74 -28.67
C ALA A 938 3.33 56.71 -28.43
N GLY A 939 3.50 56.30 -27.17
CA GLY A 939 4.53 55.35 -26.77
C GLY A 939 4.29 53.89 -27.19
N ASP A 940 3.08 53.51 -27.62
CA ASP A 940 2.79 52.11 -27.99
C ASP A 940 3.19 51.84 -29.44
N GLY A 941 2.79 52.71 -30.38
CA GLY A 941 3.20 52.59 -31.78
C GLY A 941 4.70 52.79 -32.04
N LEU A 942 5.38 53.59 -31.21
CA LEU A 942 6.83 53.76 -31.30
C LEU A 942 7.62 52.48 -30.94
N ARG A 943 7.04 51.58 -30.13
CA ARG A 943 7.71 50.32 -29.74
C ARG A 943 7.92 49.36 -30.90
N ALA A 944 7.12 49.45 -31.94
CA ALA A 944 7.28 48.63 -33.14
C ALA A 944 8.70 48.80 -33.76
N PHE A 945 9.30 49.97 -33.61
CA PHE A 945 10.62 50.29 -34.18
C PHE A 945 11.79 49.92 -33.27
N ASP A 946 11.55 49.68 -31.96
CA ASP A 946 12.63 49.50 -30.97
C ASP A 946 13.46 48.23 -31.21
N ARG A 947 12.83 47.20 -31.77
CA ARG A 947 13.43 45.87 -32.03
C ARG A 947 13.98 45.67 -33.44
N ALA A 948 13.83 46.66 -34.33
CA ALA A 948 14.29 46.55 -35.72
C ALA A 948 15.81 46.24 -35.80
N ALA A 949 16.20 45.41 -36.75
CA ALA A 949 17.61 45.04 -36.92
C ALA A 949 18.39 46.20 -37.57
N ASP A 950 17.81 46.86 -38.56
CA ASP A 950 18.37 48.03 -39.24
C ASP A 950 18.36 49.28 -38.33
N PRO A 951 19.54 49.83 -37.98
CA PRO A 951 19.64 51.08 -37.23
C PRO A 951 18.93 52.27 -37.89
N ALA A 952 18.75 52.28 -39.21
CA ALA A 952 18.03 53.33 -39.93
C ALA A 952 16.52 53.31 -39.63
N VAL A 953 15.94 52.12 -39.44
CA VAL A 953 14.53 51.93 -39.07
C VAL A 953 14.30 52.38 -37.62
N VAL A 954 15.19 51.98 -36.70
CA VAL A 954 15.18 52.47 -35.31
C VAL A 954 15.26 54.00 -35.28
N ARG A 955 16.19 54.58 -36.06
CA ARG A 955 16.35 56.04 -36.17
C ARG A 955 15.07 56.72 -36.66
N SER A 956 14.33 56.11 -37.58
CA SER A 956 13.07 56.66 -38.10
C SER A 956 12.00 56.75 -37.00
N GLY A 957 11.93 55.75 -36.12
CA GLY A 957 11.10 55.79 -34.91
C GLY A 957 11.49 56.94 -33.96
N VAL A 958 12.79 57.13 -33.72
CA VAL A 958 13.30 58.24 -32.88
C VAL A 958 12.99 59.61 -33.49
N LEU A 959 13.09 59.75 -34.81
CA LEU A 959 12.74 60.98 -35.51
C LEU A 959 11.23 61.26 -35.45
N LEU A 960 10.38 60.23 -35.51
CA LEU A 960 8.94 60.37 -35.29
C LEU A 960 8.65 60.80 -33.85
N ALA A 961 9.33 60.23 -32.85
CA ALA A 961 9.21 60.68 -31.47
C ALA A 961 9.59 62.17 -31.32
N ALA A 962 10.62 62.64 -32.05
CA ALA A 962 11.01 64.04 -32.09
C ALA A 962 9.99 64.94 -32.81
N GLU A 963 9.31 64.44 -33.83
CA GLU A 963 8.17 65.10 -34.49
C GLU A 963 6.99 65.26 -33.53
N LEU A 964 6.58 64.17 -32.86
CA LEU A 964 5.46 64.16 -31.91
C LEU A 964 5.71 65.06 -30.70
N LEU A 965 6.95 65.14 -30.21
CA LEU A 965 7.30 66.04 -29.11
C LEU A 965 7.15 67.52 -29.50
N ARG A 966 7.50 67.88 -30.74
CA ARG A 966 7.38 69.25 -31.26
C ARG A 966 5.92 69.65 -31.45
N GLU A 967 5.10 68.74 -31.97
CA GLU A 967 3.68 69.00 -32.23
C GLU A 967 2.83 68.97 -30.96
N ARG A 968 3.16 68.11 -29.99
CA ARG A 968 2.35 67.79 -28.80
C ARG A 968 3.22 67.69 -27.54
N PRO A 969 3.75 68.82 -27.02
CA PRO A 969 4.65 68.84 -25.87
C PRO A 969 4.04 68.27 -24.58
N GLU A 970 2.71 68.23 -24.45
CA GLU A 970 2.01 67.60 -23.34
C GLU A 970 2.27 66.08 -23.24
N ARG A 971 2.71 65.43 -24.32
CA ARG A 971 3.03 63.99 -24.36
C ARG A 971 4.48 63.68 -23.96
N ALA A 972 5.23 64.66 -23.50
CA ALA A 972 6.65 64.51 -23.12
C ALA A 972 6.91 63.32 -22.17
N GLY A 973 5.99 62.99 -21.26
CA GLY A 973 6.11 61.81 -20.40
C GLY A 973 6.17 60.49 -21.18
N GLN A 974 5.25 60.28 -22.13
CA GLN A 974 5.21 59.04 -22.93
C GLN A 974 6.45 58.89 -23.82
N ILE A 975 6.97 60.01 -24.32
CA ILE A 975 8.18 60.05 -25.17
C ILE A 975 9.43 59.82 -24.32
N ALA A 976 9.46 60.32 -23.09
CA ALA A 976 10.52 60.03 -22.13
C ALA A 976 10.54 58.53 -21.78
N ASP A 977 9.39 57.90 -21.54
CA ASP A 977 9.31 56.45 -21.27
C ASP A 977 9.78 55.60 -22.46
N HIS A 978 9.51 56.04 -23.69
CA HIS A 978 10.05 55.38 -24.89
C HIS A 978 11.56 55.56 -25.00
N LEU A 979 12.09 56.77 -24.75
CA LEU A 979 13.53 57.01 -24.71
C LEU A 979 14.23 56.14 -23.65
N ASP A 980 13.58 55.94 -22.50
CA ASP A 980 14.08 55.09 -21.40
C ASP A 980 14.31 53.65 -21.89
N ARG A 981 13.27 53.03 -22.48
CA ARG A 981 13.35 51.68 -23.05
C ARG A 981 14.38 51.57 -24.17
N LEU A 982 14.44 52.57 -25.04
CA LEU A 982 15.36 52.60 -26.17
C LEU A 982 16.83 52.65 -25.71
N LEU A 983 17.12 53.43 -24.65
CA LEU A 983 18.45 53.49 -24.05
C LEU A 983 18.81 52.22 -23.28
N ASP A 984 17.85 51.57 -22.61
CA ASP A 984 18.06 50.26 -21.97
C ASP A 984 18.35 49.15 -22.99
N ALA A 985 17.77 49.25 -24.19
CA ALA A 985 18.09 48.39 -25.32
C ALA A 985 19.42 48.76 -26.03
N GLY A 986 20.18 49.74 -25.51
CA GLY A 986 21.48 50.15 -26.04
C GLY A 986 21.45 50.93 -27.35
N ARG A 987 20.30 51.51 -27.72
CA ARG A 987 20.11 52.25 -28.98
C ARG A 987 20.44 53.74 -28.85
N ASP A 988 20.66 54.42 -29.98
CA ASP A 988 21.08 55.83 -30.00
C ASP A 988 19.88 56.80 -29.87
N GLY A 989 19.74 57.43 -28.71
CA GLY A 989 18.72 58.45 -28.45
C GLY A 989 19.08 59.87 -28.90
N ARG A 990 20.29 60.14 -29.41
CA ARG A 990 20.76 61.49 -29.80
C ARG A 990 19.85 62.23 -30.79
N PRO A 991 19.22 61.59 -31.79
CA PRO A 991 18.33 62.29 -32.73
C PRO A 991 17.12 62.97 -32.08
N LEU A 992 16.72 62.56 -30.87
CA LEU A 992 15.60 63.17 -30.13
C LEU A 992 16.01 64.46 -29.39
N LEU A 993 17.31 64.64 -29.12
CA LEU A 993 17.85 65.72 -28.29
C LEU A 993 17.48 67.13 -28.79
N PRO A 994 17.53 67.47 -30.09
CA PRO A 994 17.13 68.80 -30.56
C PRO A 994 15.68 69.15 -30.24
N ALA A 995 14.76 68.18 -30.35
CA ALA A 995 13.35 68.38 -30.02
C ALA A 995 13.12 68.54 -28.51
N VAL A 996 13.88 67.79 -27.69
CA VAL A 996 13.85 67.96 -26.23
C VAL A 996 14.35 69.35 -25.84
N LEU A 997 15.47 69.80 -26.40
CA LEU A 997 16.03 71.12 -26.08
C LEU A 997 15.14 72.29 -26.52
N ALA A 998 14.38 72.12 -27.61
CA ALA A 998 13.43 73.11 -28.10
C ALA A 998 12.10 73.12 -27.31
N ALA A 999 11.83 72.11 -26.48
CA ALA A 999 10.59 72.01 -25.71
C ALA A 999 10.58 72.93 -24.47
N GLY A 1000 9.38 73.30 -24.01
CA GLY A 1000 9.22 74.11 -22.81
C GLY A 1000 9.78 73.44 -21.53
N PRO A 1001 10.08 74.21 -20.47
CA PRO A 1001 10.68 73.68 -19.25
C PRO A 1001 9.91 72.51 -18.60
N ALA A 1002 8.57 72.56 -18.60
CA ALA A 1002 7.74 71.49 -18.03
C ALA A 1002 7.88 70.16 -18.81
N ALA A 1003 8.09 70.21 -20.13
CA ALA A 1003 8.31 69.04 -20.96
C ALA A 1003 9.74 68.50 -20.78
N ARG A 1004 10.75 69.37 -20.77
CA ARG A 1004 12.15 69.00 -20.50
C ARG A 1004 12.34 68.34 -19.14
N ALA A 1005 11.61 68.80 -18.12
CA ALA A 1005 11.63 68.19 -16.79
C ALA A 1005 11.14 66.73 -16.77
N ARG A 1006 10.31 66.29 -17.72
CA ARG A 1006 9.88 64.88 -17.84
C ARG A 1006 10.99 63.95 -18.33
N PHE A 1007 11.96 64.46 -19.09
CA PHE A 1007 13.12 63.69 -19.55
C PHE A 1007 14.22 63.60 -18.49
N ALA A 1008 14.23 64.48 -17.49
CA ALA A 1008 15.26 64.52 -16.47
C ALA A 1008 15.42 63.19 -15.70
N PRO A 1009 14.35 62.51 -15.24
CA PRO A 1009 14.49 61.20 -14.58
C PRO A 1009 15.09 60.11 -15.46
N VAL A 1010 14.77 60.13 -16.76
CA VAL A 1010 15.28 59.16 -17.74
C VAL A 1010 16.77 59.40 -17.99
N LEU A 1011 17.16 60.64 -18.28
CA LEU A 1011 18.55 60.96 -18.56
C LEU A 1011 19.46 60.86 -17.32
N ALA A 1012 18.89 61.06 -16.13
CA ALA A 1012 19.59 60.92 -14.85
C ALA A 1012 19.60 59.48 -14.29
N SER A 1013 18.98 58.51 -14.96
CA SER A 1013 19.13 57.09 -14.60
C SER A 1013 20.54 56.57 -14.91
N PRO A 1014 21.02 55.57 -14.17
CA PRO A 1014 22.25 54.87 -14.53
C PRO A 1014 22.03 54.04 -15.81
N GLY A 1015 23.02 54.04 -16.71
CA GLY A 1015 22.95 53.28 -17.97
C GLY A 1015 23.83 53.85 -19.08
N THR A 1016 24.15 53.02 -20.07
CA THR A 1016 24.95 53.43 -21.25
C THR A 1016 24.16 54.40 -22.14
N GLY A 1017 24.84 55.33 -22.81
CA GLY A 1017 24.21 56.32 -23.70
C GLY A 1017 23.47 57.49 -23.02
N ARG A 1018 23.12 57.37 -21.73
CA ARG A 1018 22.39 58.41 -20.97
C ARG A 1018 23.25 59.62 -20.58
N GLY A 1019 24.51 59.39 -20.18
CA GLY A 1019 25.40 60.42 -19.63
C GLY A 1019 25.67 61.59 -20.58
N GLY A 1020 25.94 61.32 -21.86
CA GLY A 1020 26.18 62.36 -22.86
C GLY A 1020 24.93 63.19 -23.19
N LEU A 1021 23.75 62.57 -23.16
CA LEU A 1021 22.47 63.25 -23.34
C LEU A 1021 22.13 64.14 -22.13
N LEU A 1022 22.40 63.66 -20.92
CA LEU A 1022 22.26 64.44 -19.69
C LEU A 1022 23.21 65.64 -19.69
N ASP A 1023 24.47 65.45 -20.10
CA ASP A 1023 25.45 66.54 -20.19
C ASP A 1023 25.05 67.62 -21.19
N ALA A 1024 24.46 67.22 -22.32
CA ALA A 1024 23.96 68.12 -23.34
C ALA A 1024 22.70 68.88 -22.86
N LEU A 1025 21.78 68.21 -22.14
CA LEU A 1025 20.66 68.88 -21.49
C LEU A 1025 21.15 69.93 -20.48
N LEU A 1026 22.07 69.56 -19.60
CA LEU A 1026 22.63 70.45 -18.58
C LEU A 1026 23.50 71.58 -19.15
N ALA A 1027 24.03 71.44 -20.37
CA ALA A 1027 24.77 72.53 -21.04
C ALA A 1027 23.84 73.65 -21.52
N ALA A 1028 22.62 73.30 -21.91
CA ALA A 1028 21.62 74.23 -22.45
C ALA A 1028 20.60 74.71 -21.39
N GLU A 1029 20.58 74.11 -20.20
CA GLU A 1029 19.53 74.36 -19.21
C GLU A 1029 19.90 75.43 -18.17
N ARG A 1030 18.94 76.32 -17.89
CA ARG A 1030 19.00 77.33 -16.82
C ARG A 1030 17.73 77.36 -15.95
N ASP A 1031 16.69 76.63 -16.34
CA ASP A 1031 15.39 76.65 -15.67
C ASP A 1031 15.40 75.82 -14.37
N PRO A 1032 14.99 76.40 -13.22
CA PRO A 1032 14.93 75.72 -11.94
C PRO A 1032 14.08 74.45 -11.91
N VAL A 1033 13.02 74.35 -12.72
CA VAL A 1033 12.10 73.20 -12.73
C VAL A 1033 12.80 71.96 -13.30
N VAL A 1034 13.58 72.14 -14.37
CA VAL A 1034 14.32 71.04 -15.02
C VAL A 1034 15.52 70.64 -14.17
N LEU A 1035 16.28 71.63 -13.69
CA LEU A 1035 17.43 71.38 -12.80
C LEU A 1035 17.00 70.69 -11.50
N GLY A 1036 15.86 71.09 -10.93
CA GLY A 1036 15.26 70.43 -9.77
C GLY A 1036 14.88 68.97 -10.03
N ALA A 1037 14.26 68.68 -11.19
CA ALA A 1037 13.91 67.31 -11.58
C ALA A 1037 15.15 66.41 -11.77
N VAL A 1038 16.25 66.94 -12.31
CA VAL A 1038 17.53 66.20 -12.42
C VAL A 1038 18.09 65.90 -11.04
N VAL A 1039 18.10 66.87 -10.11
CA VAL A 1039 18.59 66.66 -8.74
C VAL A 1039 17.75 65.62 -7.99
N GLU A 1040 16.42 65.69 -8.10
CA GLU A 1040 15.52 64.71 -7.48
C GLU A 1040 15.74 63.29 -8.02
N ALA A 1041 15.92 63.15 -9.34
CA ALA A 1041 16.21 61.87 -9.97
C ALA A 1041 17.58 61.30 -9.57
N LEU A 1042 18.64 62.13 -9.60
CA LEU A 1042 19.97 61.75 -9.15
C LEU A 1042 19.97 61.34 -7.67
N ALA A 1043 19.19 62.01 -6.82
CA ALA A 1043 19.09 61.68 -5.41
C ALA A 1043 18.38 60.34 -5.17
N ALA A 1044 17.28 60.08 -5.87
CA ALA A 1044 16.55 58.82 -5.79
C ALA A 1044 17.39 57.63 -6.31
N ARG A 1045 18.25 57.84 -7.31
CA ARG A 1045 19.01 56.79 -8.00
C ARG A 1045 20.53 56.84 -7.77
N HIS A 1046 21.00 57.60 -6.77
CA HIS A 1046 22.42 57.86 -6.53
C HIS A 1046 23.28 56.59 -6.41
N ALA A 1047 22.73 55.50 -5.88
CA ALA A 1047 23.43 54.23 -5.68
C ALA A 1047 23.85 53.56 -7.00
N GLY A 1048 23.20 53.88 -8.12
CA GLY A 1048 23.54 53.37 -9.45
C GLY A 1048 24.64 54.16 -10.18
N HIS A 1049 25.11 55.28 -9.62
CA HIS A 1049 26.14 56.12 -10.23
C HIS A 1049 27.42 56.13 -9.39
N PRO A 1050 28.60 56.34 -10.02
CA PRO A 1050 29.82 56.63 -9.28
C PRO A 1050 29.63 57.88 -8.40
N PRO A 1051 29.98 57.84 -7.10
CA PRO A 1051 29.85 58.99 -6.20
C PRO A 1051 30.52 60.27 -6.72
N SER A 1052 31.66 60.13 -7.42
CA SER A 1052 32.37 61.23 -8.07
C SER A 1052 31.51 61.93 -9.14
N ARG A 1053 30.79 61.16 -9.96
CA ARG A 1053 29.93 61.66 -11.02
C ARG A 1053 28.70 62.37 -10.48
N VAL A 1054 28.06 61.82 -9.44
CA VAL A 1054 26.94 62.49 -8.76
C VAL A 1054 27.40 63.83 -8.20
N ARG A 1055 28.54 63.86 -7.49
CA ARG A 1055 29.11 65.09 -6.91
C ARG A 1055 29.47 66.14 -7.97
N GLU A 1056 30.05 65.73 -9.10
CA GLU A 1056 30.34 66.60 -10.24
C GLU A 1056 29.08 67.28 -10.78
N LEU A 1057 28.03 66.50 -11.04
CA LEU A 1057 26.75 66.99 -11.58
C LEU A 1057 26.04 67.92 -10.60
N LEU A 1058 26.00 67.58 -9.30
CA LEU A 1058 25.42 68.44 -8.27
C LEU A 1058 26.16 69.78 -8.17
N ARG A 1059 27.50 69.79 -8.28
CA ARG A 1059 28.30 71.01 -8.29
C ARG A 1059 28.00 71.87 -9.53
N ARG A 1060 27.92 71.23 -10.71
CA ARG A 1060 27.59 71.93 -11.97
C ARG A 1060 26.20 72.56 -11.90
N ILE A 1061 25.20 71.85 -11.39
CA ILE A 1061 23.83 72.32 -11.25
C ILE A 1061 23.74 73.45 -10.20
N ALA A 1062 24.30 73.25 -9.00
CA ALA A 1062 24.22 74.23 -7.92
C ALA A 1062 25.05 75.50 -8.21
N GLY A 1063 26.16 75.39 -8.95
CA GLY A 1063 26.95 76.55 -9.39
C GLY A 1063 26.20 77.45 -10.38
N GLY A 1064 25.28 76.89 -11.17
CA GLY A 1064 24.45 77.62 -12.12
C GLY A 1064 23.06 78.03 -11.57
N TRP A 1065 22.67 77.53 -10.40
CA TRP A 1065 21.35 77.75 -9.82
C TRP A 1065 21.44 78.14 -8.32
N PRO A 1066 21.35 79.45 -8.01
CA PRO A 1066 21.42 79.95 -6.63
C PRO A 1066 20.36 79.38 -5.68
N GLY A 1067 19.23 78.88 -6.22
CA GLY A 1067 18.13 78.27 -5.45
C GLY A 1067 18.29 76.77 -5.16
N ALA A 1068 19.39 76.14 -5.56
CA ALA A 1068 19.59 74.69 -5.44
C ALA A 1068 19.61 74.19 -3.98
N ASP A 1069 19.96 75.05 -3.02
CA ASP A 1069 20.08 74.74 -1.59
C ASP A 1069 18.81 74.08 -1.01
N ALA A 1070 17.63 74.58 -1.38
CA ALA A 1070 16.35 74.04 -0.92
C ALA A 1070 16.10 72.61 -1.42
N VAL A 1071 16.39 72.37 -2.71
CA VAL A 1071 16.12 71.08 -3.35
C VAL A 1071 17.12 70.03 -2.90
N LEU A 1072 18.40 70.37 -2.79
CA LEU A 1072 19.44 69.45 -2.31
C LEU A 1072 19.13 68.93 -0.90
N VAL A 1073 18.74 69.82 0.02
CA VAL A 1073 18.44 69.44 1.41
C VAL A 1073 17.13 68.67 1.52
N ARG A 1074 16.08 69.07 0.77
CA ARG A 1074 14.83 68.31 0.69
C ARG A 1074 15.05 66.89 0.18
N CYS A 1075 15.89 66.73 -0.84
CA CYS A 1075 16.27 65.42 -1.38
C CYS A 1075 17.04 64.61 -0.33
N ALA A 1076 18.01 65.22 0.37
CA ALA A 1076 18.73 64.57 1.46
C ALA A 1076 17.80 64.09 2.58
N GLY A 1077 16.73 64.83 2.91
CA GLY A 1077 15.72 64.40 3.88
C GLY A 1077 14.93 63.15 3.43
N ARG A 1078 14.72 62.97 2.12
CA ARG A 1078 13.98 61.82 1.56
C ARG A 1078 14.84 60.56 1.36
N TRP A 1079 16.13 60.71 1.08
CA TRP A 1079 17.00 59.58 0.71
C TRP A 1079 18.31 59.56 1.51
N ALA A 1080 18.44 58.60 2.44
CA ALA A 1080 19.56 58.50 3.38
C ALA A 1080 20.95 58.44 2.73
N GLY A 1081 21.10 57.63 1.67
CA GLY A 1081 22.38 57.50 0.98
C GLY A 1081 22.80 58.78 0.24
N PHE A 1082 21.83 59.56 -0.25
CA PHE A 1082 22.09 60.88 -0.84
C PHE A 1082 22.47 61.91 0.23
N ALA A 1083 21.86 61.84 1.42
CA ALA A 1083 22.23 62.68 2.56
C ALA A 1083 23.67 62.44 2.99
N ARG A 1084 24.11 61.17 3.04
CA ARG A 1084 25.51 60.80 3.29
C ARG A 1084 26.45 61.34 2.22
N LEU A 1085 26.11 61.23 0.94
CA LEU A 1085 26.92 61.77 -0.15
C LEU A 1085 27.13 63.30 -0.08
N LEU A 1086 26.13 64.03 0.41
CA LEU A 1086 26.19 65.48 0.60
C LEU A 1086 26.92 65.91 1.88
N ALA A 1087 26.82 65.10 2.94
CA ALA A 1087 27.53 65.29 4.20
C ALA A 1087 29.02 64.93 4.09
N ASP A 1088 29.33 63.76 3.54
CA ASP A 1088 30.68 63.22 3.36
C ASP A 1088 31.26 63.70 2.03
N TRP A 1089 31.68 64.96 1.99
CA TRP A 1089 32.31 65.55 0.80
C TRP A 1089 33.85 65.42 0.86
N PRO A 1090 34.53 64.96 -0.21
CA PRO A 1090 35.99 64.80 -0.22
C PRO A 1090 36.72 66.13 -0.03
N ALA A 1091 37.84 66.13 0.71
CA ALA A 1091 38.63 67.34 1.00
C ALA A 1091 39.32 67.93 -0.26
N ASP A 1092 39.55 67.09 -1.27
CA ASP A 1092 40.15 67.40 -2.56
C ASP A 1092 39.14 67.87 -3.62
N ALA A 1093 37.83 67.88 -3.30
CA ALA A 1093 36.77 68.32 -4.21
C ALA A 1093 36.02 69.54 -3.67
N ALA A 1094 35.88 70.60 -4.47
CA ALA A 1094 35.08 71.76 -4.10
C ALA A 1094 33.59 71.38 -3.93
N PRO A 1095 32.95 71.64 -2.77
CA PRO A 1095 31.53 71.36 -2.58
C PRO A 1095 30.63 72.27 -3.41
N PRO A 1096 29.35 71.90 -3.66
CA PRO A 1096 28.37 72.82 -4.24
C PRO A 1096 28.25 74.07 -3.36
N PRO A 1097 27.92 75.24 -3.94
CA PRO A 1097 27.73 76.48 -3.19
C PRO A 1097 26.81 76.24 -1.98
N ALA A 1098 27.31 76.51 -0.77
CA ALA A 1098 26.60 76.21 0.46
C ALA A 1098 25.61 77.33 0.78
N GLY A 1099 24.32 77.06 0.62
CA GLY A 1099 23.27 77.94 1.14
C GLY A 1099 23.01 77.68 2.63
N PRO A 1100 22.07 78.43 3.25
CA PRO A 1100 21.81 78.34 4.68
C PRO A 1100 21.33 76.95 5.12
N ARG A 1101 20.59 76.21 4.28
CA ARG A 1101 20.07 74.88 4.64
C ARG A 1101 21.17 73.82 4.56
N LEU A 1102 21.97 73.79 3.48
CA LEU A 1102 23.04 72.81 3.32
C LEU A 1102 24.16 73.01 4.35
N THR A 1103 24.47 74.26 4.68
CA THR A 1103 25.42 74.59 5.76
C THR A 1103 24.92 74.04 7.09
N ARG A 1104 23.66 74.30 7.44
CA ARG A 1104 23.05 73.81 8.68
C ARG A 1104 23.02 72.28 8.76
N MET A 1105 22.65 71.60 7.68
CA MET A 1105 22.65 70.13 7.60
C MET A 1105 24.05 69.56 7.90
N ARG A 1106 25.10 70.13 7.30
CA ARG A 1106 26.48 69.70 7.54
C ARG A 1106 26.93 69.97 8.99
N THR A 1107 26.54 71.10 9.57
CA THR A 1107 26.83 71.40 10.99
C THR A 1107 26.14 70.41 11.93
N LEU A 1108 24.86 70.09 11.69
CA LEU A 1108 24.12 69.11 12.48
C LEU A 1108 24.72 67.71 12.35
N THR A 1109 25.16 67.34 11.14
CA THR A 1109 25.82 66.06 10.87
C THR A 1109 27.18 65.97 11.58
N ALA A 1110 27.99 67.04 11.52
CA ALA A 1110 29.26 67.13 12.23
C ALA A 1110 29.10 67.06 13.76
N ALA A 1111 27.94 67.46 14.28
CA ALA A 1111 27.55 67.30 15.69
C ALA A 1111 27.03 65.89 16.04
N GLY A 1112 27.19 64.91 15.14
CA GLY A 1112 26.83 63.51 15.35
C GLY A 1112 25.38 63.14 15.04
N ARG A 1113 24.59 64.03 14.41
CA ARG A 1113 23.26 63.67 13.91
C ARG A 1113 23.38 62.87 12.61
N ASP A 1114 22.50 61.90 12.43
CA ASP A 1114 22.42 61.18 11.15
C ASP A 1114 22.11 62.18 10.00
N PRO A 1115 22.84 62.10 8.87
CA PRO A 1115 22.74 63.06 7.77
C PRO A 1115 21.33 63.28 7.22
N GLN A 1116 20.48 62.24 7.20
CA GLN A 1116 19.12 62.35 6.68
C GLN A 1116 18.23 63.16 7.64
N TYR A 1117 18.33 62.87 8.93
CA TYR A 1117 17.59 63.61 9.96
C TYR A 1117 18.09 65.06 10.08
N ALA A 1118 19.40 65.28 9.96
CA ALA A 1118 20.00 66.60 9.89
C ALA A 1118 19.46 67.41 8.71
N ALA A 1119 19.23 66.78 7.56
CA ALA A 1119 18.64 67.42 6.38
C ALA A 1119 17.18 67.83 6.62
N ALA A 1120 16.35 66.91 7.14
CA ALA A 1120 14.96 67.19 7.46
C ALA A 1120 14.79 68.27 8.56
N GLU A 1121 15.73 68.34 9.50
CA GLU A 1121 15.78 69.40 10.52
C GLU A 1121 16.21 70.75 9.92
N ALA A 1122 17.24 70.75 9.06
CA ALA A 1122 17.70 71.96 8.37
C ALA A 1122 16.63 72.55 7.44
N GLU A 1123 15.84 71.70 6.76
CA GLU A 1123 14.69 72.13 5.96
C GLU A 1123 13.63 72.82 6.84
N ARG A 1124 13.22 72.19 7.94
CA ARG A 1124 12.16 72.71 8.84
C ARG A 1124 12.55 73.97 9.61
N GLN A 1125 13.80 74.10 10.03
CA GLN A 1125 14.25 75.19 10.90
C GLN A 1125 14.55 76.47 10.12
N VAL A 1126 15.09 76.38 8.90
CA VAL A 1126 15.39 77.57 8.09
C VAL A 1126 14.10 78.19 7.53
N ASP A 1127 13.06 77.37 7.26
CA ASP A 1127 11.75 77.85 6.78
C ASP A 1127 10.88 78.47 7.88
N ARG A 1128 11.30 78.42 9.14
CA ARG A 1128 10.63 79.07 10.28
C ARG A 1128 11.59 79.97 11.06
N PRO A 1129 11.77 81.24 10.68
CA PRO A 1129 12.53 82.18 11.49
C PRO A 1129 11.66 82.61 12.68
N GLY A 1130 11.84 81.94 13.83
CA GLY A 1130 11.23 82.32 15.11
C GLY A 1130 9.88 81.64 15.37
N GLY A 1131 9.89 80.66 16.28
CA GLY A 1131 8.66 80.03 16.76
C GLY A 1131 8.95 78.86 17.70
N ARG A 1132 9.12 79.16 18.98
CA ARG A 1132 8.96 78.16 20.05
C ARG A 1132 7.54 77.62 19.98
N LEU A 1133 7.37 76.30 19.96
CA LEU A 1133 6.15 75.67 20.42
C LEU A 1133 6.50 74.55 21.39
N THR A 1134 6.33 74.89 22.66
CA THR A 1134 6.10 74.02 23.81
C THR A 1134 4.81 73.22 23.63
N GLY A 1135 4.75 71.98 24.11
CA GLY A 1135 3.49 71.37 24.57
C GLY A 1135 3.21 69.93 24.13
N HIS A 1136 3.60 68.99 25.01
CA HIS A 1136 2.85 67.81 25.45
C HIS A 1136 2.54 66.65 24.48
N THR A 1137 3.27 65.55 24.73
CA THR A 1137 2.84 64.15 24.89
C THR A 1137 1.39 63.78 24.61
N GLY A 1138 1.19 62.79 23.74
CA GLY A 1138 -0.03 61.99 23.68
C GLY A 1138 -0.06 60.99 22.53
N GLY A 1139 0.38 59.76 22.79
CA GLY A 1139 -0.13 58.53 22.16
C GLY A 1139 0.00 58.36 20.65
N LEU A 1140 0.99 57.58 20.21
CA LEU A 1140 0.77 56.59 19.16
C LEU A 1140 0.23 55.32 19.83
N PRO A 1141 -0.73 54.64 19.20
CA PRO A 1141 -0.32 53.39 18.56
C PRO A 1141 -0.85 53.26 17.12
N VAL A 1142 0.09 52.83 16.28
CA VAL A 1142 -0.02 52.04 15.05
C VAL A 1142 -1.45 51.55 14.71
N PRO A 1143 -2.04 51.93 13.56
CA PRO A 1143 -3.14 51.19 12.98
C PRO A 1143 -2.59 49.90 12.34
N GLY A 1144 -3.09 48.77 12.83
CA GLY A 1144 -2.84 47.46 12.25
C GLY A 1144 -3.36 47.33 10.82
N GLN A 1145 -2.73 46.42 10.09
CA GLN A 1145 -3.16 45.94 8.79
C GLN A 1145 -4.64 45.52 8.82
N GLY A 1146 -5.40 45.94 7.80
CA GLY A 1146 -6.72 45.36 7.54
C GLY A 1146 -7.53 46.14 6.53
N ARG A 1147 -7.86 45.46 5.42
CA ARG A 1147 -8.88 45.75 4.40
C ARG A 1147 -8.42 46.53 3.18
N SER A 1148 -7.83 45.78 2.26
CA SER A 1148 -8.04 45.95 0.83
C SER A 1148 -9.50 45.65 0.48
N HIS A 1149 -10.24 46.69 0.07
CA HIS A 1149 -11.41 46.57 -0.79
C HIS A 1149 -11.27 47.55 -1.96
N GLY A 1150 -11.54 47.04 -3.15
CA GLY A 1150 -12.22 47.81 -4.20
C GLY A 1150 -11.34 48.57 -5.17
N THR A 1151 -11.18 47.98 -6.35
CA THR A 1151 -11.35 48.62 -7.67
C THR A 1151 -10.51 49.86 -8.00
N LEU A 1152 -9.49 49.66 -8.85
CA LEU A 1152 -9.58 49.94 -10.29
C LEU A 1152 -8.52 49.14 -11.05
#